data_AF-M1CW04-F1
#
_entry.id   AF-M1CW04-F1
#
_cell.length_a   1.000
_cell.length_b   1.000
_cell.length_c   1.000
_cell.angle_alpha   90.00
_cell.angle_beta   90.00
_cell.angle_gamma   90.00
#
_symmetry.space_group_name_H-M   'P 1'
#
loop_
_entity.id
_entity.type
_entity.pdbx_description
1 polymer ?
#
loop_
_entity_poly.entity_id
_entity_poly.type
_entity_poly.pdbx_seq_one_letter_code
_entity_poly.pdbx_strand_id
1 'polypeptide(L)'
;MEKGVEHLISARKSMRVNLEKSKDIGLSLEKARPRLVEINQRLPSLEAAIRPIRADQDALGAVVGHINRAVVPAAAVLKVFDAIHGLENSLSDPESDLPGYFGVLKRLKEALRFLGENCDMAIQWLADIVEYLEDHNVADGKFISSLKEALTALRELHSGEDGSCLDGGLLEVALDRLENEFRRLLTENSVPLPMSTSDLPGEQACIAPSLLPVAVIKKLQSIIGRLVANNRLEKCVLIYVEVRSSNVRESLQALNLDYLEISVSEFNDVQSIEGHIANWGKHLEFAVKHLLEAEYKLCNDVFDRLGLDVWMGCFAKIASQAGILAFLQFGKTVTESKKDPIKMLKLLDIFASLNKLRLDFNRLFGGASCAEIQRLTRDLIKRVIDGASELFWELQVQVELQRQIPPPPDGGVPKLIIFITDYCNKLLGDYYKPMLTQVLVIERSWKREIFQEQFLFDELLNIMRAVQLNLETWSKGYKDDTLSCVFLMNNHCHLYKDLKGTKLGILLGDSWLREHEQYKEYYSAIFLKESWAKLPALLSREGLILFSGGRATARDLVKKRLKAFNEAFDVMYKKQSNWIMLDKELREKTCQLIIQAIVPVYRSYMQNYGPLVEQEGNSKYAKYTVQSLEKMLNSLFVPKPTRQGSFKVRVPSGKFNNSVADQNQTAIVK
;
A
#
# COMPACT_ATOMS: atom_id res chain seq x y z
N MET A 1 52.36 119.26 51.77
CA MET A 1 51.18 118.36 51.78
C MET A 1 50.07 118.80 50.82
N GLU A 2 49.95 120.08 50.44
CA GLU A 2 48.87 120.55 49.53
C GLU A 2 48.95 120.05 48.07
N LYS A 3 50.16 119.88 47.50
CA LYS A 3 50.32 119.37 46.11
C LYS A 3 49.80 117.92 45.91
N GLY A 4 49.77 117.09 46.95
CA GLY A 4 49.30 115.71 46.85
C GLY A 4 47.78 115.60 46.69
N VAL A 5 47.03 116.54 47.29
CA VAL A 5 45.56 116.57 47.24
C VAL A 5 45.08 117.04 45.86
N GLU A 6 45.75 118.03 45.26
CA GLU A 6 45.43 118.49 43.89
C GLU A 6 45.65 117.39 42.84
N HIS A 7 46.73 116.63 42.93
CA HIS A 7 46.98 115.50 42.02
C HIS A 7 45.89 114.41 42.13
N LEU A 8 45.41 114.13 43.34
CA LEU A 8 44.34 113.15 43.57
C LEU A 8 42.98 113.63 43.05
N ILE A 9 42.67 114.92 43.19
CA ILE A 9 41.45 115.52 42.62
C ILE A 9 41.52 115.53 41.09
N SER A 10 42.68 115.85 40.51
CA SER A 10 42.88 115.84 39.06
C SER A 10 42.80 114.42 38.48
N ALA A 11 43.40 113.43 39.15
CA ALA A 11 43.29 112.01 38.79
C ALA A 11 41.83 111.52 38.89
N ARG A 12 41.10 111.88 39.95
CA ARG A 12 39.67 111.55 40.10
C ARG A 12 38.82 112.18 39.00
N LYS A 13 39.12 113.42 38.60
CA LYS A 13 38.40 114.11 37.51
C LYS A 13 38.69 113.45 36.16
N SER A 14 39.94 113.07 35.90
CA SER A 14 40.35 112.32 34.71
C SER A 14 39.72 110.93 34.65
N MET A 15 39.71 110.18 35.77
CA MET A 15 39.02 108.89 35.85
C MET A 15 37.52 109.02 35.60
N ARG A 16 36.87 110.06 36.12
CA ARG A 16 35.45 110.29 35.87
C ARG A 16 35.17 110.58 34.40
N VAL A 17 35.97 111.43 33.76
CA VAL A 17 35.86 111.71 32.31
C VAL A 17 36.09 110.46 31.47
N ASN A 18 37.07 109.61 31.84
CA ASN A 18 37.29 108.34 31.15
C ASN A 18 36.16 107.34 31.39
N LEU A 19 35.54 107.34 32.57
CA LEU A 19 34.37 106.52 32.87
C LEU A 19 33.14 106.96 32.05
N GLU A 20 32.92 108.27 31.90
CA GLU A 20 31.88 108.84 31.03
C GLU A 20 32.13 108.46 29.56
N LYS A 21 33.37 108.62 29.06
CA LYS A 21 33.74 108.19 27.69
C LYS A 21 33.54 106.69 27.47
N SER A 22 33.89 105.87 28.46
CA SER A 22 33.66 104.42 28.40
C SER A 22 32.17 104.08 28.37
N LYS A 23 31.33 104.80 29.14
CA LYS A 23 29.87 104.66 29.07
C LYS A 23 29.31 105.08 27.71
N ASP A 24 29.78 106.18 27.13
CA ASP A 24 29.33 106.64 25.80
C ASP A 24 29.74 105.67 24.69
N ILE A 25 30.94 105.08 24.77
CA ILE A 25 31.37 104.00 23.88
C ILE A 25 30.49 102.76 24.08
N GLY A 26 30.17 102.41 25.33
CA GLY A 26 29.27 101.29 25.66
C GLY A 26 27.87 101.47 25.07
N LEU A 27 27.29 102.67 25.16
CA LEU A 27 25.99 102.99 24.57
C LEU A 27 26.04 103.01 23.03
N SER A 28 27.15 103.44 22.45
CA SER A 28 27.36 103.39 21.00
C SER A 28 27.49 101.95 20.48
N LEU A 29 28.14 101.07 21.25
CA LEU A 29 28.23 99.64 20.94
C LEU A 29 26.87 98.94 21.07
N GLU A 30 26.09 99.28 22.10
CA GLU A 30 24.69 98.81 22.26
C GLU A 30 23.83 99.20 21.06
N LYS A 31 23.91 100.46 20.59
CA LYS A 31 23.20 100.89 19.37
C LYS A 31 23.69 100.21 18.08
N ALA A 32 24.97 99.83 18.01
CA ALA A 32 25.54 99.13 16.84
C ALA A 32 25.31 97.61 16.87
N ARG A 33 24.95 97.05 18.03
CA ARG A 33 24.75 95.60 18.23
C ARG A 33 23.76 94.97 17.23
N PRO A 34 22.59 95.57 16.91
CA PRO A 34 21.65 94.96 15.96
C PRO A 34 22.25 94.88 14.54
N ARG A 35 23.00 95.90 14.10
CA ARG A 35 23.67 95.91 12.79
C ARG A 35 24.81 94.90 12.72
N LEU A 36 25.58 94.75 13.81
CA LEU A 36 26.61 93.71 13.89
C LEU A 36 26.00 92.31 13.88
N VAL A 37 24.85 92.10 14.54
CA VAL A 37 24.12 90.83 14.48
C VAL A 37 23.59 90.56 13.07
N GLU A 38 23.03 91.57 12.39
CA GLU A 38 22.55 91.44 11.00
C GLU A 38 23.70 91.14 10.02
N ILE A 39 24.84 91.83 10.16
CA ILE A 39 26.04 91.54 9.36
C ILE A 39 26.54 90.12 9.66
N ASN A 40 26.59 89.71 10.92
CA ASN A 40 27.04 88.37 11.30
C ASN A 40 26.06 87.26 10.87
N GLN A 41 24.76 87.58 10.69
CA GLN A 41 23.78 86.67 10.08
C GLN A 41 23.91 86.61 8.54
N ARG A 42 24.30 87.71 7.89
CA ARG A 42 24.49 87.77 6.42
C ARG A 42 25.88 87.32 5.96
N LEU A 43 26.89 87.37 6.83
CA LEU A 43 28.27 86.99 6.50
C LEU A 43 28.38 85.54 6.01
N PRO A 44 27.75 84.53 6.65
CA PRO A 44 27.85 83.14 6.20
C PRO A 44 27.18 82.91 4.83
N SER A 45 26.08 83.59 4.56
CA SER A 45 25.38 83.48 3.26
C SER A 45 26.14 84.20 2.14
N LEU A 46 26.78 85.33 2.45
CA LEU A 46 27.65 86.04 1.49
C LEU A 46 28.96 85.28 1.25
N GLU A 47 29.56 84.70 2.29
CA GLU A 47 30.77 83.88 2.20
C GLU A 47 30.51 82.59 1.41
N ALA A 48 29.35 81.96 1.60
CA ALA A 48 28.91 80.82 0.79
C ALA A 48 28.69 81.22 -0.69
N ALA A 49 28.12 82.40 -0.96
CA ALA A 49 27.90 82.88 -2.33
C ALA A 49 29.19 83.27 -3.08
N ILE A 50 30.24 83.68 -2.37
CA ILE A 50 31.53 84.12 -2.96
C ILE A 50 32.56 82.97 -3.06
N ARG A 51 32.35 81.85 -2.33
CA ARG A 51 33.26 80.67 -2.34
C ARG A 51 33.65 80.13 -3.73
N PRO A 52 32.76 80.02 -4.74
CA PRO A 52 33.12 79.51 -6.06
C PRO A 52 34.16 80.39 -6.79
N ILE A 53 34.22 81.67 -6.44
CA ILE A 53 35.14 82.66 -7.03
C ILE A 53 36.51 82.64 -6.31
N ARG A 54 36.59 82.04 -5.11
CA ARG A 54 37.79 81.93 -4.27
C ARG A 54 38.51 80.59 -4.37
N ALA A 55 37.91 79.60 -5.04
CA ALA A 55 38.54 78.31 -5.27
C ALA A 55 39.74 78.46 -6.23
N ASP A 56 40.80 77.71 -5.98
CA ASP A 56 42.02 77.73 -6.78
C ASP A 56 41.70 77.41 -8.25
N GLN A 57 42.24 78.18 -9.19
CA GLN A 57 41.89 78.06 -10.62
C GLN A 57 42.26 76.67 -11.16
N ASP A 58 43.32 76.07 -10.61
CA ASP A 58 43.74 74.71 -10.91
C ASP A 58 42.80 73.64 -10.32
N ALA A 59 42.25 73.88 -9.12
CA ALA A 59 41.26 72.98 -8.51
C ALA A 59 39.94 72.97 -9.29
N LEU A 60 39.45 74.13 -9.74
CA LEU A 60 38.26 74.22 -10.59
C LEU A 60 38.46 73.54 -11.96
N GLY A 61 39.66 73.63 -12.55
CA GLY A 61 40.02 72.92 -13.78
C GLY A 61 40.06 71.40 -13.60
N ALA A 62 40.60 70.92 -12.47
CA ALA A 62 40.66 69.51 -12.13
C ALA A 62 39.28 68.92 -11.77
N VAL A 63 38.39 69.68 -11.12
CA VAL A 63 37.00 69.27 -10.83
C VAL A 63 36.27 68.84 -12.11
N VAL A 64 36.44 69.55 -13.22
CA VAL A 64 35.82 69.17 -14.51
C VAL A 64 36.34 67.81 -14.99
N GLY A 65 37.64 67.54 -14.79
CA GLY A 65 38.24 66.23 -15.10
C GLY A 65 37.69 65.11 -14.23
N HIS A 66 37.57 65.34 -12.92
CA HIS A 66 37.00 64.36 -11.98
C HIS A 66 35.51 64.12 -12.23
N ILE A 67 34.71 65.17 -12.49
CA ILE A 67 33.29 65.06 -12.86
C ILE A 67 33.13 64.24 -14.12
N ASN A 68 33.87 64.56 -15.19
CA ASN A 68 33.78 63.80 -16.44
C ASN A 68 34.21 62.34 -16.27
N ARG A 69 35.15 62.06 -15.37
CA ARG A 69 35.63 60.71 -15.07
C ARG A 69 34.57 59.79 -14.45
N ALA A 70 33.61 60.30 -13.68
CA ALA A 70 32.50 59.46 -13.18
C ALA A 70 31.19 59.63 -13.94
N VAL A 71 30.89 60.82 -14.47
CA VAL A 71 29.61 61.07 -15.18
C VAL A 71 29.53 60.27 -16.47
N VAL A 72 30.63 60.15 -17.23
CA VAL A 72 30.62 59.41 -18.50
C VAL A 72 30.35 57.92 -18.28
N PRO A 73 31.02 57.23 -17.34
CA PRO A 73 30.67 55.85 -17.02
C PRO A 73 29.29 55.69 -16.38
N ALA A 74 28.87 56.61 -15.50
CA ALA A 74 27.52 56.57 -14.92
C ALA A 74 26.43 56.70 -16.00
N ALA A 75 26.63 57.55 -17.02
CA ALA A 75 25.74 57.65 -18.16
C ALA A 75 25.74 56.39 -19.04
N ALA A 76 26.87 55.68 -19.13
CA ALA A 76 26.93 54.39 -19.81
C ALA A 76 26.16 53.30 -19.05
N VAL A 77 26.29 53.25 -17.73
CA VAL A 77 25.52 52.38 -16.83
C VAL A 77 24.01 52.64 -16.98
N LEU A 78 23.58 53.90 -17.00
CA LEU A 78 22.18 54.27 -17.23
C LEU A 78 21.66 53.82 -18.59
N LYS A 79 22.45 53.94 -19.67
CA LYS A 79 22.06 53.43 -20.99
C LYS A 79 21.89 51.91 -21.01
N VAL A 80 22.70 51.16 -20.24
CA VAL A 80 22.54 49.70 -20.11
C VAL A 80 21.29 49.38 -19.31
N PHE A 81 20.98 50.15 -18.28
CA PHE A 81 19.74 50.03 -17.51
C PHE A 81 18.50 50.30 -18.38
N ASP A 82 18.52 51.37 -19.19
CA ASP A 82 17.45 51.67 -20.16
C ASP A 82 17.30 50.54 -21.21
N ALA A 83 18.42 49.95 -21.65
CA ALA A 83 18.40 48.82 -22.56
C ALA A 83 17.78 47.56 -21.92
N ILE A 84 18.01 47.32 -20.62
CA ILE A 84 17.39 46.22 -19.87
C ILE A 84 15.87 46.40 -19.82
N HIS A 85 15.37 47.60 -19.52
CA HIS A 85 13.93 47.88 -19.58
C HIS A 85 13.38 47.87 -21.01
N GLY A 86 14.18 48.20 -22.03
CA GLY A 86 13.81 48.00 -23.43
C GLY A 86 13.63 46.52 -23.81
N LEU A 87 14.38 45.62 -23.17
CA LEU A 87 14.25 44.18 -23.36
C LEU A 87 12.97 43.62 -22.74
N GLU A 88 12.37 44.28 -21.74
CA GLU A 88 11.07 43.92 -21.15
C GLU A 88 9.97 43.88 -22.22
N ASN A 89 9.92 44.91 -23.08
CA ASN A 89 8.97 44.97 -24.20
C ASN A 89 9.27 43.93 -25.30
N SER A 90 10.48 43.37 -25.30
CA SER A 90 10.92 42.34 -26.25
C SER A 90 10.76 40.91 -25.71
N LEU A 91 10.49 40.74 -24.41
CA LEU A 91 10.15 39.45 -23.80
C LEU A 91 8.75 39.04 -24.28
N SER A 92 8.72 38.42 -25.45
CA SER A 92 7.52 37.76 -25.99
C SER A 92 7.13 36.56 -25.15
N ASP A 93 5.88 36.12 -25.24
CA ASP A 93 5.45 34.92 -24.54
C ASP A 93 6.26 33.70 -25.02
N PRO A 94 6.90 32.94 -24.11
CA PRO A 94 7.75 31.78 -24.43
C PRO A 94 7.01 30.66 -25.20
N GLU A 95 5.68 30.76 -25.26
CA GLU A 95 4.77 29.95 -26.08
C GLU A 95 5.03 30.05 -27.59
N SER A 96 5.37 31.26 -28.05
CA SER A 96 5.39 31.62 -29.48
C SER A 96 6.77 31.42 -30.12
N ASP A 97 7.85 31.72 -29.40
CA ASP A 97 9.23 31.57 -29.86
C ASP A 97 10.21 31.26 -28.71
N LEU A 98 10.36 29.97 -28.39
CA LEU A 98 11.27 29.50 -27.33
C LEU A 98 12.75 29.82 -27.64
N PRO A 99 13.28 29.62 -28.87
CA PRO A 99 14.64 30.06 -29.21
C PRO A 99 14.86 31.58 -29.09
N GLY A 100 13.91 32.40 -29.56
CA GLY A 100 13.96 33.86 -29.42
C GLY A 100 13.97 34.30 -27.97
N TYR A 101 13.11 33.71 -27.14
CA TYR A 101 13.04 33.95 -25.70
C TYR A 101 14.37 33.64 -24.99
N PHE A 102 15.01 32.52 -25.32
CA PHE A 102 16.34 32.20 -24.79
C PHE A 102 17.43 33.18 -25.22
N GLY A 103 17.33 33.74 -26.42
CA GLY A 103 18.21 34.79 -26.90
C GLY A 103 18.08 36.07 -26.06
N VAL A 104 16.84 36.50 -25.78
CA VAL A 104 16.56 37.67 -24.94
C VAL A 104 17.03 37.45 -23.50
N LEU A 105 16.76 36.27 -22.91
CA LEU A 105 17.26 35.92 -21.57
C LEU A 105 18.78 35.92 -21.46
N LYS A 106 19.48 35.44 -22.49
CA LYS A 106 20.96 35.47 -22.51
C LYS A 106 21.47 36.92 -22.52
N ARG A 107 20.86 37.79 -23.33
CA ARG A 107 21.20 39.22 -23.38
C ARG A 107 20.89 39.92 -22.06
N LEU A 108 19.76 39.60 -21.42
CA LEU A 108 19.40 40.11 -20.10
C LEU A 108 20.46 39.74 -19.05
N LYS A 109 20.92 38.48 -19.03
CA LYS A 109 21.97 38.01 -18.11
C LYS A 109 23.33 38.69 -18.37
N GLU A 110 23.69 38.86 -19.63
CA GLU A 110 24.93 39.55 -20.01
C GLU A 110 24.88 41.03 -19.61
N ALA A 111 23.75 41.68 -19.82
CA ALA A 111 23.51 43.07 -19.42
C ALA A 111 23.53 43.22 -17.89
N LEU A 112 22.93 42.29 -17.15
CA LEU A 112 22.94 42.30 -15.68
C LEU A 112 24.33 42.07 -15.08
N ARG A 113 25.11 41.13 -15.63
CA ARG A 113 26.51 40.94 -15.23
C ARG A 113 27.33 42.20 -15.49
N PHE A 114 27.17 42.80 -16.67
CA PHE A 114 27.83 44.05 -17.01
C PHE A 114 27.40 45.18 -16.07
N LEU A 115 26.12 45.26 -15.72
CA LEU A 115 25.60 46.26 -14.81
C LEU A 115 26.20 46.09 -13.40
N GLY A 116 26.26 44.86 -12.87
CA GLY A 116 26.91 44.58 -11.59
C GLY A 116 28.38 45.01 -11.56
N GLU A 117 29.17 44.60 -12.57
CA GLU A 117 30.61 44.91 -12.66
C GLU A 117 30.89 46.43 -12.80
N ASN A 118 30.01 47.17 -13.48
CA ASN A 118 30.22 48.59 -13.76
C ASN A 118 29.52 49.52 -12.75
N CYS A 119 28.48 49.07 -12.05
CA CYS A 119 27.84 49.81 -10.97
C CYS A 119 28.77 49.99 -9.77
N ASP A 120 29.50 48.94 -9.37
CA ASP A 120 30.52 49.05 -8.31
C ASP A 120 31.56 50.12 -8.63
N MET A 121 32.07 50.08 -9.86
CA MET A 121 33.07 51.02 -10.34
C MET A 121 32.52 52.45 -10.44
N ALA A 122 31.27 52.61 -10.90
CA ALA A 122 30.60 53.90 -10.97
C ALA A 122 30.31 54.49 -9.58
N ILE A 123 29.88 53.67 -8.61
CA ILE A 123 29.67 54.08 -7.21
C ILE A 123 30.99 54.53 -6.59
N GLN A 124 32.09 53.82 -6.87
CA GLN A 124 33.41 54.21 -6.39
C GLN A 124 33.86 55.55 -6.99
N TRP A 125 33.73 55.74 -8.31
CA TRP A 125 34.10 57.01 -8.94
C TRP A 125 33.23 58.19 -8.49
N LEU A 126 31.95 57.96 -8.22
CA LEU A 126 31.07 58.98 -7.64
C LEU A 126 31.47 59.31 -6.20
N ALA A 127 31.92 58.33 -5.42
CA ALA A 127 32.44 58.56 -4.08
C ALA A 127 33.75 59.37 -4.11
N ASP A 128 34.65 59.05 -5.03
CA ASP A 128 35.92 59.77 -5.21
C ASP A 128 35.66 61.25 -5.60
N ILE A 129 34.61 61.55 -6.38
CA ILE A 129 34.20 62.95 -6.67
C ILE A 129 33.67 63.63 -5.42
N VAL A 130 32.81 62.95 -4.65
CA VAL A 130 32.23 63.51 -3.42
C VAL A 130 33.32 63.86 -2.42
N GLU A 131 34.32 62.99 -2.26
CA GLU A 131 35.50 63.20 -1.42
C GLU A 131 36.35 64.37 -1.94
N TYR A 132 36.63 64.41 -3.25
CA TYR A 132 37.39 65.51 -3.86
C TYR A 132 36.71 66.89 -3.71
N LEU A 133 35.38 66.94 -3.88
CA LEU A 133 34.58 68.17 -3.71
C LEU A 133 34.53 68.64 -2.25
N GLU A 134 34.57 67.72 -1.29
CA GLU A 134 34.64 68.00 0.14
C GLU A 134 36.03 68.53 0.54
N ASP A 135 37.09 67.85 0.09
CA ASP A 135 38.48 68.22 0.40
C ASP A 135 38.88 69.60 -0.13
N HIS A 136 38.34 70.01 -1.29
CA HIS A 136 38.66 71.28 -1.93
C HIS A 136 37.61 72.38 -1.68
N ASN A 137 36.54 72.08 -0.90
CA ASN A 137 35.47 73.01 -0.52
C ASN A 137 34.83 73.76 -1.71
N VAL A 138 34.68 73.07 -2.84
CA VAL A 138 34.29 73.66 -4.14
C VAL A 138 32.76 73.78 -4.30
N ALA A 139 31.99 73.01 -3.52
CA ALA A 139 30.53 72.97 -3.59
C ALA A 139 29.85 73.33 -2.25
N ASP A 140 28.57 73.68 -2.29
CA ASP A 140 27.78 73.96 -1.08
C ASP A 140 27.66 72.71 -0.19
N GLY A 141 27.79 72.87 1.12
CA GLY A 141 27.73 71.77 2.08
C GLY A 141 26.40 71.02 2.02
N LYS A 142 25.30 71.70 1.71
CA LYS A 142 23.99 71.05 1.48
C LYS A 142 23.98 70.15 0.24
N PHE A 143 24.68 70.55 -0.82
CA PHE A 143 24.78 69.78 -2.05
C PHE A 143 25.64 68.53 -1.86
N ILE A 144 26.77 68.66 -1.16
CA ILE A 144 27.62 67.51 -0.80
C ILE A 144 26.85 66.53 0.11
N SER A 145 26.11 67.03 1.10
CA SER A 145 25.26 66.17 1.95
C SER A 145 24.18 65.45 1.14
N SER A 146 23.50 66.14 0.22
CA SER A 146 22.49 65.51 -0.65
C SER A 146 23.11 64.45 -1.57
N LEU A 147 24.32 64.70 -2.07
CA LEU A 147 25.05 63.74 -2.92
C LEU A 147 25.55 62.54 -2.12
N LYS A 148 25.98 62.75 -0.87
CA LYS A 148 26.32 61.68 0.08
C LYS A 148 25.10 60.82 0.41
N GLU A 149 23.94 61.45 0.68
CA GLU A 149 22.67 60.75 0.93
C GLU A 149 22.25 59.89 -0.29
N ALA A 150 22.34 60.43 -1.50
CA ALA A 150 22.07 59.70 -2.72
C ALA A 150 23.06 58.54 -2.96
N LEU A 151 24.34 58.75 -2.63
CA LEU A 151 25.38 57.72 -2.75
C LEU A 151 25.24 56.62 -1.69
N THR A 152 24.83 56.96 -0.47
CA THR A 152 24.46 55.96 0.54
C THR A 152 23.23 55.16 0.12
N ALA A 153 22.21 55.80 -0.45
CA ALA A 153 21.04 55.10 -0.99
C ALA A 153 21.41 54.14 -2.14
N LEU A 154 22.30 54.54 -3.04
CA LEU A 154 22.82 53.67 -4.11
C LEU A 154 23.64 52.49 -3.57
N ARG A 155 24.46 52.73 -2.54
CA ARG A 155 25.23 51.66 -1.87
C ARG A 155 24.30 50.68 -1.14
N GLU A 156 23.28 51.17 -0.45
CA GLU A 156 22.28 50.34 0.22
C GLU A 156 21.46 49.49 -0.76
N LEU A 157 21.11 50.05 -1.93
CA LEU A 157 20.45 49.31 -3.02
C LEU A 157 21.35 48.23 -3.64
N HIS A 158 22.66 48.40 -3.58
CA HIS A 158 23.65 47.45 -4.11
C HIS A 158 24.07 46.38 -3.09
N SER A 159 24.09 46.72 -1.79
CA SER A 159 24.55 45.83 -0.71
C SER A 159 23.48 44.96 -0.05
N GLY A 160 22.24 44.98 -0.55
CA GLY A 160 21.19 44.07 -0.06
C GLY A 160 21.61 42.61 -0.24
N GLU A 161 21.38 41.78 0.80
CA GLU A 161 21.89 40.40 0.94
C GLU A 161 21.52 39.39 -0.15
N ASP A 162 20.69 39.77 -1.13
CA ASP A 162 20.52 39.05 -2.39
C ASP A 162 20.82 40.04 -3.51
N GLY A 163 21.82 39.77 -4.36
CA GLY A 163 22.22 40.58 -5.53
C GLY A 163 21.15 40.67 -6.64
N SER A 164 19.92 41.02 -6.27
CA SER A 164 18.67 40.88 -7.01
C SER A 164 17.86 42.18 -6.96
N CYS A 165 18.41 43.28 -7.48
CA CYS A 165 17.53 44.41 -7.84
C CYS A 165 18.11 45.39 -8.86
N LEU A 166 19.09 44.97 -9.67
CA LEU A 166 19.54 45.81 -10.79
C LEU A 166 18.58 45.77 -11.98
N ASP A 167 17.62 44.84 -12.00
CA ASP A 167 16.59 44.64 -13.03
C ASP A 167 15.15 44.75 -12.52
N GLY A 168 14.93 45.09 -11.24
CA GLY A 168 13.59 45.11 -10.65
C GLY A 168 12.88 43.75 -10.61
N GLY A 169 13.61 42.63 -10.71
CA GLY A 169 13.04 41.27 -10.69
C GLY A 169 12.61 40.74 -12.07
N LEU A 170 12.95 41.42 -13.16
CA LEU A 170 12.62 41.00 -14.53
C LEU A 170 13.17 39.60 -14.88
N LEU A 171 14.38 39.26 -14.43
CA LEU A 171 14.96 37.95 -14.64
C LEU A 171 14.17 36.86 -13.91
N GLU A 172 13.77 37.12 -12.66
CA GLU A 172 12.99 36.17 -11.86
C GLU A 172 11.61 35.94 -12.47
N VAL A 173 10.92 37.00 -12.91
CA VAL A 173 9.64 36.90 -13.63
C VAL A 173 9.79 36.15 -14.94
N ALA A 174 10.87 36.38 -15.69
CA ALA A 174 11.12 35.69 -16.95
C ALA A 174 11.45 34.20 -16.76
N LEU A 175 12.11 33.83 -15.65
CA LEU A 175 12.33 32.44 -15.27
C LEU A 175 11.03 31.78 -14.77
N ASP A 176 10.19 32.49 -14.01
CA ASP A 176 8.88 32.00 -13.59
C ASP A 176 7.96 31.73 -14.80
N ARG A 177 8.01 32.59 -15.83
CA ARG A 177 7.32 32.33 -17.11
C ARG A 177 7.79 31.05 -17.79
N LEU A 178 9.09 30.74 -17.75
CA LEU A 178 9.61 29.46 -18.27
C LEU A 178 9.18 28.25 -17.43
N GLU A 179 9.10 28.40 -16.11
CA GLU A 179 8.58 27.36 -15.23
C GLU A 179 7.10 27.06 -15.50
N ASN A 180 6.30 28.11 -15.76
CA ASN A 180 4.90 27.97 -16.15
C ASN A 180 4.76 27.30 -17.53
N GLU A 181 5.61 27.64 -18.49
CA GLU A 181 5.65 26.95 -19.78
C GLU A 181 6.03 25.48 -19.65
N PHE A 182 7.01 25.18 -18.80
CA PHE A 182 7.41 23.82 -18.50
C PHE A 182 6.22 23.03 -17.92
N ARG A 183 5.50 23.62 -16.96
CA ARG A 183 4.27 23.02 -16.40
C ARG A 183 3.22 22.81 -17.48
N ARG A 184 2.94 23.83 -18.30
CA ARG A 184 1.91 23.78 -19.35
C ARG A 184 2.20 22.73 -20.41
N LEU A 185 3.43 22.69 -20.95
CA LEU A 185 3.85 21.69 -21.92
C LEU A 185 3.70 20.26 -21.37
N LEU A 186 3.97 20.07 -20.07
CA LEU A 186 3.71 18.79 -19.42
C LEU A 186 2.21 18.52 -19.30
N THR A 187 1.42 19.45 -18.79
CA THR A 187 -0.03 19.23 -18.55
C THR A 187 -0.80 19.00 -19.84
N GLU A 188 -0.55 19.78 -20.91
CA GLU A 188 -1.29 19.66 -22.17
C GLU A 188 -0.99 18.37 -22.95
N ASN A 189 0.22 17.82 -22.76
CA ASN A 189 0.66 16.62 -23.47
C ASN A 189 0.60 15.35 -22.59
N SER A 190 0.28 15.48 -21.31
CA SER A 190 0.09 14.33 -20.42
C SER A 190 -1.35 13.84 -20.51
N VAL A 191 -1.54 12.67 -21.10
CA VAL A 191 -2.85 12.00 -21.11
C VAL A 191 -2.78 10.77 -20.19
N PRO A 192 -3.77 10.57 -19.30
CA PRO A 192 -3.87 9.36 -18.50
C PRO A 192 -3.97 8.12 -19.41
N LEU A 193 -3.23 7.06 -19.09
CA LEU A 193 -3.25 5.82 -19.86
C LEU A 193 -4.40 4.93 -19.37
N PRO A 194 -5.45 4.68 -20.17
CA PRO A 194 -6.50 3.75 -19.79
C PRO A 194 -5.99 2.31 -19.86
N MET A 195 -6.37 1.48 -18.88
CA MET A 195 -6.23 0.03 -19.02
C MET A 195 -7.19 -0.45 -20.11
N SER A 196 -6.64 -1.03 -21.19
CA SER A 196 -7.47 -1.65 -22.22
C SER A 196 -8.15 -2.89 -21.66
N THR A 197 -9.46 -2.82 -21.47
CA THR A 197 -10.31 -3.96 -21.09
C THR A 197 -10.59 -4.82 -22.33
N SER A 198 -9.61 -5.58 -22.83
CA SER A 198 -9.87 -6.56 -23.89
C SER A 198 -9.12 -7.87 -23.65
N ASP A 199 -9.84 -8.83 -23.08
CA ASP A 199 -9.46 -10.25 -23.02
C ASP A 199 -9.80 -10.95 -24.35
N LEU A 200 -9.23 -10.51 -25.47
CA LEU A 200 -9.28 -11.26 -26.74
C LEU A 200 -7.89 -11.87 -27.06
N PRO A 201 -7.78 -13.20 -27.22
CA PRO A 201 -6.52 -13.85 -27.52
C PRO A 201 -6.16 -13.66 -29.00
N GLY A 202 -5.26 -12.73 -29.31
CA GLY A 202 -4.72 -12.62 -30.68
C GLY A 202 -4.04 -11.33 -31.10
N GLU A 203 -4.15 -10.22 -30.36
CA GLU A 203 -3.50 -8.97 -30.80
C GLU A 203 -2.10 -8.80 -30.20
N GLN A 204 -1.12 -8.59 -31.08
CA GLN A 204 0.25 -8.22 -30.75
C GLN A 204 0.30 -7.15 -29.64
N ALA A 205 1.31 -7.26 -28.77
CA ALA A 205 1.66 -6.27 -27.78
C ALA A 205 1.62 -4.86 -28.38
N CYS A 206 0.55 -4.10 -28.07
CA CYS A 206 0.46 -2.69 -28.40
C CYS A 206 1.68 -1.99 -27.82
N ILE A 207 2.56 -1.55 -28.72
CA ILE A 207 3.66 -0.65 -28.40
C ILE A 207 3.03 0.52 -27.65
N ALA A 208 3.37 0.69 -26.38
CA ALA A 208 2.85 1.79 -25.57
C ALA A 208 3.07 3.10 -26.35
N PRO A 209 2.02 3.89 -26.64
CA PRO A 209 2.20 5.17 -27.30
C PRO A 209 3.13 6.00 -26.42
N SER A 210 4.13 6.64 -27.04
CA SER A 210 5.04 7.54 -26.34
C SER A 210 4.23 8.57 -25.55
N LEU A 211 4.39 8.56 -24.22
CA LEU A 211 3.65 9.42 -23.27
C LEU A 211 3.75 10.91 -23.60
N LEU A 212 4.83 11.34 -24.28
CA LEU A 212 5.02 12.69 -24.79
C LEU A 212 5.61 12.62 -26.21
N PRO A 213 5.20 13.52 -27.14
CA PRO A 213 5.84 13.64 -28.45
C PRO A 213 7.33 14.03 -28.31
N VAL A 214 8.20 13.46 -29.17
CA VAL A 214 9.65 13.73 -29.17
C VAL A 214 9.98 15.22 -29.31
N ALA A 215 9.16 15.97 -30.06
CA ALA A 215 9.30 17.42 -30.20
C ALA A 215 9.10 18.16 -28.87
N VAL A 216 8.18 17.69 -28.02
CA VAL A 216 7.93 18.26 -26.69
C VAL A 216 9.06 17.91 -25.74
N ILE A 217 9.57 16.68 -25.77
CA ILE A 217 10.74 16.26 -24.96
C ILE A 217 11.96 17.15 -25.25
N LYS A 218 12.25 17.44 -26.53
CA LYS A 218 13.35 18.35 -26.90
C LYS A 218 13.15 19.78 -26.41
N LYS A 219 11.91 20.28 -26.42
CA LYS A 219 11.57 21.61 -25.85
C LYS A 219 11.79 21.61 -24.33
N LEU A 220 11.30 20.58 -23.63
CA LEU A 220 11.49 20.42 -22.18
C LEU A 220 12.97 20.35 -21.81
N GLN A 221 13.77 19.53 -22.50
CA GLN A 221 15.23 19.46 -22.30
C GLN A 221 15.92 20.82 -22.46
N SER A 222 15.46 21.63 -23.43
CA SER A 222 16.02 22.96 -23.69
C SER A 222 15.67 23.94 -22.55
N ILE A 223 14.44 23.88 -22.03
CA ILE A 223 14.02 24.66 -20.86
C ILE A 223 14.80 24.24 -19.62
N ILE A 224 14.91 22.93 -19.35
CA ILE A 224 15.65 22.41 -18.19
C ILE A 224 17.12 22.87 -18.25
N GLY A 225 17.77 22.77 -19.41
CA GLY A 225 19.15 23.23 -19.57
C GLY A 225 19.34 24.72 -19.21
N ARG A 226 18.32 25.55 -19.46
CA ARG A 226 18.33 26.98 -19.10
C ARG A 226 18.01 27.21 -17.61
N LEU A 227 17.09 26.45 -17.02
CA LEU A 227 16.77 26.54 -15.60
C LEU A 227 17.94 26.06 -14.73
N VAL A 228 18.65 25.02 -15.16
CA VAL A 228 19.87 24.51 -14.50
C VAL A 228 20.98 25.56 -14.51
N ALA A 229 21.18 26.27 -15.63
CA ALA A 229 22.16 27.35 -15.73
C ALA A 229 21.86 28.57 -14.84
N ASN A 230 20.68 28.60 -14.19
CA ASN A 230 20.25 29.63 -13.25
C ASN A 230 19.89 29.04 -11.87
N ASN A 231 20.45 27.87 -11.51
CA ASN A 231 20.28 27.22 -10.20
C ASN A 231 18.83 26.89 -9.80
N ARG A 232 17.91 26.77 -10.76
CA ARG A 232 16.48 26.47 -10.52
C ARG A 232 16.07 25.02 -10.77
N LEU A 233 17.02 24.07 -10.72
CA LEU A 233 16.75 22.66 -11.00
C LEU A 233 15.72 22.05 -10.03
N GLU A 234 15.79 22.40 -8.73
CA GLU A 234 14.90 21.81 -7.72
C GLU A 234 13.43 22.13 -7.97
N LYS A 235 13.09 23.38 -8.30
CA LYS A 235 11.73 23.81 -8.67
C LYS A 235 11.24 23.07 -9.92
N CYS A 236 12.10 22.94 -10.94
CA CYS A 236 11.77 22.21 -12.16
C CYS A 236 11.46 20.74 -11.89
N VAL A 237 12.25 20.09 -11.03
CA VAL A 237 12.03 18.69 -10.60
C VAL A 237 10.73 18.56 -9.84
N LEU A 238 10.41 19.50 -8.94
CA LEU A 238 9.14 19.49 -8.19
C LEU A 238 7.93 19.59 -9.13
N ILE A 239 7.94 20.54 -10.08
CA ILE A 239 6.87 20.70 -11.07
C ILE A 239 6.71 19.44 -11.91
N TYR A 240 7.83 18.84 -12.38
CA TYR A 240 7.79 17.62 -13.17
C TYR A 240 7.15 16.46 -12.37
N VAL A 241 7.62 16.24 -11.15
CA VAL A 241 7.12 15.17 -10.28
C VAL A 241 5.63 15.36 -9.98
N GLU A 242 5.19 16.59 -9.69
CA GLU A 242 3.79 16.90 -9.37
C GLU A 242 2.85 16.59 -10.54
N VAL A 243 3.17 17.08 -11.74
CA VAL A 243 2.31 16.88 -12.93
C VAL A 243 2.27 15.41 -13.33
N ARG A 244 3.44 14.75 -13.40
CA ARG A 244 3.51 13.35 -13.82
C ARG A 244 2.93 12.40 -12.77
N SER A 245 3.15 12.65 -11.48
CA SER A 245 2.55 11.82 -10.43
C SER A 245 1.03 11.94 -10.39
N SER A 246 0.47 13.14 -10.67
CA SER A 246 -0.97 13.32 -10.80
C SER A 246 -1.53 12.53 -11.99
N ASN A 247 -0.88 12.57 -13.15
CA ASN A 247 -1.32 11.84 -14.33
C ASN A 247 -1.33 10.31 -14.12
N VAL A 248 -0.30 9.76 -13.46
CA VAL A 248 -0.26 8.34 -13.11
C VAL A 248 -1.34 8.00 -12.08
N ARG A 249 -1.56 8.86 -11.09
CA ARG A 249 -2.61 8.67 -10.08
C ARG A 249 -4.00 8.69 -10.68
N GLU A 250 -4.29 9.59 -11.62
CA GLU A 250 -5.56 9.62 -12.36
C GLU A 250 -5.77 8.34 -13.18
N SER A 251 -4.71 7.86 -13.83
CA SER A 251 -4.75 6.57 -14.56
C SER A 251 -5.08 5.39 -13.64
N LEU A 252 -4.58 5.42 -12.39
CA LEU A 252 -4.85 4.38 -11.38
C LEU A 252 -6.22 4.53 -10.72
N GLN A 253 -6.69 5.75 -10.46
CA GLN A 253 -8.03 6.00 -9.91
C GLN A 253 -9.15 5.51 -10.84
N ALA A 254 -8.92 5.54 -12.16
CA ALA A 254 -9.83 4.98 -13.15
C ALA A 254 -10.07 3.46 -12.98
N LEU A 255 -9.19 2.74 -12.26
CA LEU A 255 -9.30 1.29 -12.01
C LEU A 255 -10.19 0.94 -10.81
N ASN A 256 -10.80 1.93 -10.15
CA ASN A 256 -11.63 1.76 -8.95
C ASN A 256 -10.93 0.94 -7.85
N LEU A 257 -9.93 1.57 -7.23
CA LEU A 257 -9.00 0.95 -6.29
C LEU A 257 -9.50 0.94 -4.82
N ASP A 258 -10.79 1.16 -4.58
CA ASP A 258 -11.40 1.22 -3.25
C ASP A 258 -11.07 0.00 -2.37
N TYR A 259 -10.83 -1.16 -3.01
CA TYR A 259 -10.46 -2.38 -2.29
C TYR A 259 -9.06 -2.35 -1.65
N LEU A 260 -8.17 -1.44 -2.06
CA LEU A 260 -6.84 -1.31 -1.47
C LEU A 260 -6.87 -0.72 -0.05
N GLU A 261 -7.95 0.00 0.29
CA GLU A 261 -8.12 0.65 1.59
C GLU A 261 -8.83 -0.23 2.64
N ILE A 262 -9.16 -1.48 2.28
CA ILE A 262 -9.85 -2.43 3.16
C ILE A 262 -9.01 -2.68 4.42
N SER A 263 -9.65 -2.53 5.58
CA SER A 263 -9.03 -2.81 6.88
C SER A 263 -8.85 -4.32 7.13
N VAL A 264 -7.92 -4.70 8.01
CA VAL A 264 -7.75 -6.12 8.42
C VAL A 264 -9.04 -6.72 8.99
N SER A 265 -9.87 -5.92 9.67
CA SER A 265 -11.17 -6.34 10.20
C SER A 265 -12.14 -6.73 9.09
N GLU A 266 -12.34 -5.86 8.11
CA GLU A 266 -13.24 -6.10 6.96
C GLU A 266 -12.72 -7.26 6.09
N PHE A 267 -11.39 -7.39 5.96
CA PHE A 267 -10.77 -8.51 5.28
C PHE A 267 -11.11 -9.87 5.92
N ASN A 268 -11.49 -9.94 7.20
CA ASN A 268 -11.83 -11.22 7.81
C ASN A 268 -13.30 -11.63 7.61
N ASP A 269 -14.16 -10.73 7.15
CA ASP A 269 -15.61 -10.94 7.08
C ASP A 269 -16.14 -11.02 5.64
N VAL A 270 -15.39 -10.53 4.66
CA VAL A 270 -15.83 -10.39 3.26
C VAL A 270 -15.55 -11.66 2.43
N GLN A 271 -16.58 -12.22 1.79
CA GLN A 271 -16.46 -13.38 0.91
C GLN A 271 -15.88 -13.04 -0.48
N SER A 272 -15.86 -11.76 -0.90
CA SER A 272 -15.37 -11.30 -2.23
C SER A 272 -13.85 -11.13 -2.35
N ILE A 273 -13.08 -11.54 -1.33
CA ILE A 273 -11.64 -11.26 -1.23
C ILE A 273 -10.82 -11.96 -2.32
N GLU A 274 -11.23 -13.13 -2.77
CA GLU A 274 -10.55 -13.82 -3.89
C GLU A 274 -10.60 -12.96 -5.16
N GLY A 275 -11.72 -12.28 -5.41
CA GLY A 275 -11.85 -11.31 -6.50
C GLY A 275 -10.94 -10.09 -6.32
N HIS A 276 -10.81 -9.57 -5.10
CA HIS A 276 -9.91 -8.44 -4.81
C HIS A 276 -8.43 -8.80 -5.00
N ILE A 277 -7.99 -10.00 -4.65
CA ILE A 277 -6.60 -10.45 -4.86
C ILE A 277 -6.31 -10.67 -6.35
N ALA A 278 -7.27 -11.24 -7.10
CA ALA A 278 -7.13 -11.39 -8.54
C ALA A 278 -7.04 -10.02 -9.24
N ASN A 279 -7.89 -9.07 -8.86
CA ASN A 279 -7.83 -7.70 -9.36
C ASN A 279 -6.53 -7.00 -8.94
N TRP A 280 -6.09 -7.20 -7.70
CA TRP A 280 -4.81 -6.68 -7.21
C TRP A 280 -3.63 -7.14 -8.08
N GLY A 281 -3.56 -8.43 -8.42
CA GLY A 281 -2.51 -8.94 -9.31
C GLY A 281 -2.52 -8.30 -10.70
N LYS A 282 -3.71 -8.17 -11.31
CA LYS A 282 -3.88 -7.53 -12.63
C LYS A 282 -3.53 -6.04 -12.62
N HIS A 283 -4.03 -5.31 -11.62
CA HIS A 283 -3.80 -3.88 -11.46
C HIS A 283 -2.34 -3.57 -11.14
N LEU A 284 -1.70 -4.40 -10.29
CA LEU A 284 -0.27 -4.28 -10.01
C LEU A 284 0.58 -4.54 -11.26
N GLU A 285 0.24 -5.57 -12.04
CA GLU A 285 0.92 -5.84 -13.31
C GLU A 285 0.80 -4.65 -14.27
N PHE A 286 -0.38 -4.07 -14.39
CA PHE A 286 -0.59 -2.89 -15.23
C PHE A 286 0.21 -1.68 -14.74
N ALA A 287 0.16 -1.39 -13.44
CA ALA A 287 0.90 -0.29 -12.85
C ALA A 287 2.41 -0.41 -13.10
N VAL A 288 2.97 -1.61 -12.94
CA VAL A 288 4.42 -1.85 -13.11
C VAL A 288 4.83 -1.87 -14.57
N LYS A 289 4.15 -2.66 -15.42
CA LYS A 289 4.59 -2.89 -16.80
C LYS A 289 4.22 -1.80 -17.79
N HIS A 290 3.17 -1.04 -17.51
CA HIS A 290 2.66 -0.03 -18.45
C HIS A 290 2.88 1.38 -17.93
N LEU A 291 2.44 1.70 -16.71
CA LEU A 291 2.56 3.07 -16.19
C LEU A 291 3.99 3.39 -15.76
N LEU A 292 4.53 2.63 -14.80
CA LEU A 292 5.85 2.90 -14.23
C LEU A 292 6.98 2.64 -15.23
N GLU A 293 6.86 1.64 -16.09
CA GLU A 293 7.79 1.42 -17.19
C GLU A 293 7.87 2.61 -18.14
N ALA A 294 6.73 3.19 -18.48
CA ALA A 294 6.67 4.32 -19.39
C ALA A 294 7.20 5.60 -18.72
N GLU A 295 6.90 5.83 -17.44
CA GLU A 295 7.50 6.93 -16.66
C GLU A 295 9.01 6.76 -16.48
N TYR A 296 9.50 5.53 -16.28
CA TYR A 296 10.93 5.25 -16.15
C TYR A 296 11.69 5.66 -17.40
N LYS A 297 11.18 5.29 -18.58
CA LYS A 297 11.74 5.70 -19.88
C LYS A 297 11.63 7.21 -20.07
N LEU A 298 10.50 7.80 -19.73
CA LEU A 298 10.27 9.23 -19.90
C LEU A 298 11.20 10.08 -19.00
N CYS A 299 11.37 9.69 -17.74
CA CYS A 299 12.32 10.34 -16.84
C CYS A 299 13.75 10.29 -17.40
N ASN A 300 14.16 9.12 -17.91
CA ASN A 300 15.45 8.99 -18.58
C ASN A 300 15.56 9.92 -19.79
N ASP A 301 14.56 9.94 -20.67
CA ASP A 301 14.57 10.77 -21.87
C ASP A 301 14.57 12.27 -21.57
N VAL A 302 13.82 12.74 -20.55
CA VAL A 302 13.72 14.16 -20.21
C VAL A 302 14.98 14.68 -19.52
N PHE A 303 15.61 13.87 -18.67
CA PHE A 303 16.74 14.28 -17.82
C PHE A 303 18.09 13.65 -18.23
N ASP A 304 18.18 13.02 -19.41
CA ASP A 304 19.37 12.33 -19.96
C ASP A 304 20.68 13.11 -19.76
N ARG A 305 20.64 14.44 -19.87
CA ARG A 305 21.82 15.33 -19.80
C ARG A 305 22.27 15.71 -18.38
N LEU A 306 21.53 15.35 -17.34
CA LEU A 306 21.69 15.86 -15.96
C LEU A 306 22.25 14.82 -14.97
N GLY A 307 22.58 13.63 -15.45
CA GLY A 307 23.18 12.56 -14.66
C GLY A 307 22.17 11.58 -14.06
N LEU A 308 22.64 10.36 -13.76
CA LEU A 308 21.82 9.23 -13.32
C LEU A 308 21.03 9.49 -12.04
N ASP A 309 21.60 10.22 -11.08
CA ASP A 309 21.01 10.45 -9.76
C ASP A 309 19.75 11.34 -9.82
N VAL A 310 19.73 12.32 -10.74
CA VAL A 310 18.64 13.30 -10.85
C VAL A 310 17.37 12.63 -11.37
N TRP A 311 17.45 11.89 -12.47
CA TRP A 311 16.27 11.28 -13.08
C TRP A 311 15.77 10.06 -12.31
N MET A 312 16.67 9.26 -11.72
CA MET A 312 16.28 8.18 -10.81
C MET A 312 15.62 8.72 -9.54
N GLY A 313 16.07 9.87 -9.02
CA GLY A 313 15.42 10.58 -7.93
C GLY A 313 14.00 11.05 -8.30
N CYS A 314 13.83 11.59 -9.51
CA CYS A 314 12.50 11.99 -10.03
C CYS A 314 11.56 10.79 -10.15
N PHE A 315 12.02 9.71 -10.80
CA PHE A 315 11.25 8.48 -10.96
C PHE A 315 10.83 7.89 -9.60
N ALA A 316 11.75 7.83 -8.62
CA ALA A 316 11.45 7.33 -7.29
C ALA A 316 10.35 8.13 -6.59
N LYS A 317 10.38 9.47 -6.71
CA LYS A 317 9.33 10.36 -6.18
C LYS A 317 7.99 10.19 -6.91
N ILE A 318 8.00 10.02 -8.23
CA ILE A 318 6.79 9.76 -9.01
C ILE A 318 6.20 8.42 -8.59
N ALA A 319 7.00 7.36 -8.52
CA ALA A 319 6.52 6.02 -8.16
C ALA A 319 5.92 5.97 -6.74
N SER A 320 6.53 6.67 -5.77
CA SER A 320 5.99 6.72 -4.41
C SER A 320 4.66 7.48 -4.33
N GLN A 321 4.51 8.57 -5.08
CA GLN A 321 3.29 9.37 -5.15
C GLN A 321 2.21 8.78 -6.07
N ALA A 322 2.59 7.90 -7.00
CA ALA A 322 1.70 7.24 -7.93
C ALA A 322 0.77 6.22 -7.26
N GLY A 323 1.10 5.73 -6.06
CA GLY A 323 0.25 4.80 -5.30
C GLY A 323 0.75 3.35 -5.25
N ILE A 324 1.97 3.07 -5.69
CA ILE A 324 2.59 1.72 -5.53
C ILE A 324 2.62 1.26 -4.07
N LEU A 325 2.74 2.21 -3.14
CA LEU A 325 2.72 1.96 -1.70
C LEU A 325 1.38 1.39 -1.22
N ALA A 326 0.26 1.81 -1.82
CA ALA A 326 -1.07 1.28 -1.50
C ALA A 326 -1.19 -0.20 -1.90
N PHE A 327 -0.64 -0.59 -3.05
CA PHE A 327 -0.58 -1.99 -3.48
C PHE A 327 0.23 -2.86 -2.51
N LEU A 328 1.39 -2.36 -2.06
CA LEU A 328 2.24 -3.07 -1.09
C LEU A 328 1.56 -3.17 0.29
N GLN A 329 0.89 -2.10 0.72
CA GLN A 329 0.15 -2.06 1.97
C GLN A 329 -1.04 -3.04 1.97
N PHE A 330 -1.79 -3.13 0.86
CA PHE A 330 -2.84 -4.14 0.71
C PHE A 330 -2.28 -5.55 0.88
N GLY A 331 -1.17 -5.87 0.21
CA GLY A 331 -0.50 -7.16 0.37
C GLY A 331 -0.13 -7.44 1.83
N LYS A 332 0.34 -6.42 2.56
CA LYS A 332 0.65 -6.52 3.99
C LYS A 332 -0.59 -6.78 4.84
N THR A 333 -1.70 -6.08 4.58
CA THR A 333 -2.99 -6.34 5.23
C THR A 333 -3.43 -7.80 5.06
N VAL A 334 -3.23 -8.40 3.89
CA VAL A 334 -3.52 -9.83 3.66
C VAL A 334 -2.61 -10.72 4.52
N THR A 335 -1.33 -10.38 4.67
CA THR A 335 -0.43 -11.16 5.55
C THR A 335 -0.80 -11.07 7.03
N GLU A 336 -1.46 -10.00 7.47
CA GLU A 336 -1.86 -9.76 8.87
C GLU A 336 -3.26 -10.32 9.21
N SER A 337 -3.98 -10.88 8.24
CA SER A 337 -5.32 -11.44 8.46
C SER A 337 -5.33 -12.71 9.33
N LYS A 338 -6.52 -13.18 9.75
CA LYS A 338 -6.67 -14.39 10.56
C LYS A 338 -6.01 -15.61 9.91
N LYS A 339 -5.31 -16.43 10.70
CA LYS A 339 -4.73 -17.70 10.26
C LYS A 339 -5.85 -18.68 9.89
N ASP A 340 -5.93 -19.04 8.62
CA ASP A 340 -6.91 -19.96 8.04
C ASP A 340 -6.25 -20.68 6.84
N PRO A 341 -6.55 -21.96 6.56
CA PRO A 341 -5.97 -22.64 5.40
C PRO A 341 -6.25 -21.93 4.05
N ILE A 342 -7.40 -21.29 3.88
CA ILE A 342 -7.73 -20.52 2.66
C ILE A 342 -6.80 -19.30 2.52
N LYS A 343 -6.35 -18.70 3.64
CA LYS A 343 -5.32 -17.64 3.63
C LYS A 343 -4.03 -18.09 2.96
N MET A 344 -3.60 -19.34 3.15
CA MET A 344 -2.39 -19.85 2.52
C MET A 344 -2.49 -19.79 0.99
N LEU A 345 -3.62 -20.23 0.42
CA LEU A 345 -3.85 -20.14 -1.04
C LEU A 345 -3.79 -18.69 -1.52
N LYS A 346 -4.43 -17.77 -0.79
CA LYS A 346 -4.40 -16.32 -1.07
C LYS A 346 -2.98 -15.75 -1.03
N LEU A 347 -2.15 -16.19 -0.08
CA LEU A 347 -0.73 -15.80 0.00
C LEU A 347 0.07 -16.34 -1.19
N LEU A 348 -0.22 -17.56 -1.65
CA LEU A 348 0.40 -18.12 -2.85
C LEU A 348 -0.01 -17.34 -4.12
N ASP A 349 -1.24 -16.83 -4.20
CA ASP A 349 -1.68 -15.97 -5.31
C ASP A 349 -0.96 -14.62 -5.33
N ILE A 350 -0.74 -14.02 -4.14
CA ILE A 350 0.07 -12.81 -3.99
C ILE A 350 1.52 -13.09 -4.40
N PHE A 351 2.09 -14.20 -3.92
CA PHE A 351 3.45 -14.61 -4.27
C PHE A 351 3.59 -14.82 -5.78
N ALA A 352 2.63 -15.49 -6.42
CA ALA A 352 2.64 -15.71 -7.87
C ALA A 352 2.67 -14.40 -8.65
N SER A 353 1.85 -13.42 -8.24
CA SER A 353 1.80 -12.10 -8.86
C SER A 353 3.11 -11.31 -8.66
N LEU A 354 3.70 -11.34 -7.46
CA LEU A 354 4.98 -10.69 -7.18
C LEU A 354 6.14 -11.36 -7.92
N ASN A 355 6.14 -12.69 -8.00
CA ASN A 355 7.18 -13.46 -8.69
C ASN A 355 7.14 -13.20 -10.21
N LYS A 356 5.94 -13.07 -10.79
CA LYS A 356 5.74 -12.69 -12.20
C LYS A 356 6.37 -11.33 -12.53
N LEU A 357 6.35 -10.40 -11.57
CA LEU A 357 6.87 -9.02 -11.73
C LEU A 357 8.30 -8.84 -11.20
N ARG A 358 8.94 -9.90 -10.69
CA ARG A 358 10.24 -9.81 -9.99
C ARG A 358 11.33 -9.10 -10.81
N LEU A 359 11.45 -9.44 -12.10
CA LEU A 359 12.46 -8.86 -12.97
C LEU A 359 12.18 -7.38 -13.26
N ASP A 360 10.91 -7.02 -13.45
CA ASP A 360 10.47 -5.64 -13.65
C ASP A 360 10.74 -4.80 -12.39
N PHE A 361 10.42 -5.32 -11.21
CA PHE A 361 10.72 -4.65 -9.94
C PHE A 361 12.22 -4.40 -9.76
N ASN A 362 13.06 -5.39 -10.03
CA ASN A 362 14.52 -5.24 -9.89
C ASN A 362 15.10 -4.23 -10.88
N ARG A 363 14.55 -4.16 -12.10
CA ARG A 363 14.98 -3.22 -13.13
C ARG A 363 14.54 -1.79 -12.82
N LEU A 364 13.27 -1.60 -12.49
CA LEU A 364 12.68 -0.27 -12.26
C LEU A 364 13.14 0.34 -10.93
N PHE A 365 13.16 -0.46 -9.88
CA PHE A 365 13.42 0.03 -8.53
C PHE A 365 14.83 -0.28 -8.03
N GLY A 366 15.75 -0.77 -8.85
CA GLY A 366 17.09 -1.18 -8.42
C GLY A 366 18.01 -0.05 -7.92
N GLY A 367 17.69 1.21 -8.21
CA GLY A 367 18.51 2.37 -7.79
C GLY A 367 18.40 2.72 -6.31
N ALA A 368 19.43 3.40 -5.78
CA ALA A 368 19.49 3.83 -4.38
C ALA A 368 18.32 4.76 -3.98
N SER A 369 17.85 5.61 -4.91
CA SER A 369 16.70 6.51 -4.68
C SER A 369 15.38 5.77 -4.42
N CYS A 370 15.27 4.49 -4.82
CA CYS A 370 14.08 3.65 -4.63
C CYS A 370 14.17 2.75 -3.37
N ALA A 371 15.12 3.00 -2.46
CA ALA A 371 15.39 2.16 -1.29
C ALA A 371 14.14 1.86 -0.44
N GLU A 372 13.23 2.82 -0.28
CA GLU A 372 12.00 2.62 0.50
C GLU A 372 11.05 1.61 -0.17
N ILE A 373 10.84 1.73 -1.49
CA ILE A 373 10.00 0.79 -2.25
C ILE A 373 10.62 -0.61 -2.23
N GLN A 374 11.95 -0.71 -2.38
CA GLN A 374 12.67 -1.98 -2.25
C GLN A 374 12.49 -2.61 -0.86
N ARG A 375 12.62 -1.79 0.20
CA ARG A 375 12.47 -2.24 1.59
C ARG A 375 11.08 -2.80 1.85
N LEU A 376 10.04 -2.09 1.43
CA LEU A 376 8.64 -2.51 1.58
C LEU A 376 8.32 -3.75 0.74
N THR A 377 8.82 -3.82 -0.50
CA THR A 377 8.63 -4.99 -1.36
C THR A 377 9.29 -6.22 -0.77
N ARG A 378 10.52 -6.09 -0.24
CA ARG A 378 11.24 -7.18 0.44
C ARG A 378 10.53 -7.61 1.72
N ASP A 379 10.04 -6.67 2.52
CA ASP A 379 9.27 -6.97 3.74
C ASP A 379 7.99 -7.73 3.40
N LEU A 380 7.25 -7.31 2.36
CA LEU A 380 6.06 -8.01 1.89
C LEU A 380 6.38 -9.44 1.42
N ILE A 381 7.38 -9.61 0.54
CA ILE A 381 7.80 -10.93 0.06
C ILE A 381 8.18 -11.83 1.24
N LYS A 382 8.90 -11.29 2.22
CA LYS A 382 9.28 -12.01 3.43
C LYS A 382 8.05 -12.49 4.21
N ARG A 383 7.11 -11.59 4.50
CA ARG A 383 5.88 -11.92 5.23
C ARG A 383 5.01 -12.93 4.51
N VAL A 384 4.91 -12.83 3.18
CA VAL A 384 4.14 -13.78 2.36
C VAL A 384 4.77 -15.18 2.44
N ILE A 385 6.09 -15.28 2.32
CA ILE A 385 6.82 -16.55 2.38
C ILE A 385 6.76 -17.16 3.78
N ASP A 386 7.06 -16.38 4.82
CA ASP A 386 7.00 -16.83 6.22
C ASP A 386 5.57 -17.27 6.57
N GLY A 387 4.55 -16.47 6.22
CA GLY A 387 3.15 -16.78 6.51
C GLY A 387 2.60 -17.99 5.76
N ALA A 388 2.96 -18.17 4.49
CA ALA A 388 2.54 -19.35 3.72
C ALA A 388 3.24 -20.63 4.23
N SER A 389 4.52 -20.54 4.60
CA SER A 389 5.28 -21.68 5.13
C SER A 389 4.81 -22.07 6.53
N GLU A 390 4.56 -21.09 7.41
CA GLU A 390 4.02 -21.34 8.75
C GLU A 390 2.66 -22.03 8.68
N LEU A 391 1.74 -21.55 7.82
CA LEU A 391 0.42 -22.18 7.64
C LEU A 391 0.51 -23.60 7.07
N PHE A 392 1.48 -23.86 6.19
CA PHE A 392 1.70 -25.21 5.65
C PHE A 392 2.15 -26.19 6.74
N TRP A 393 3.15 -25.82 7.54
CA TRP A 393 3.66 -26.67 8.62
C TRP A 393 2.70 -26.79 9.81
N GLU A 394 1.87 -25.77 10.07
CA GLU A 394 0.83 -25.84 11.11
C GLU A 394 -0.35 -26.73 10.71
N LEU A 395 -0.55 -27.02 9.41
CA LEU A 395 -1.74 -27.70 8.90
C LEU A 395 -1.94 -29.10 9.51
N GLN A 396 -0.87 -29.90 9.60
CA GLN A 396 -0.94 -31.21 10.24
C GLN A 396 -1.46 -31.11 11.68
N VAL A 397 -0.86 -30.21 12.47
CA VAL A 397 -1.23 -29.99 13.88
C VAL A 397 -2.69 -29.53 13.99
N GLN A 398 -3.13 -28.64 13.09
CA GLN A 398 -4.53 -28.19 13.06
C GLN A 398 -5.49 -29.36 12.78
N VAL A 399 -5.14 -30.28 11.87
CA VAL A 399 -5.93 -31.49 11.59
C VAL A 399 -5.97 -32.40 12.81
N GLU A 400 -4.84 -32.63 13.49
CA GLU A 400 -4.77 -33.44 14.70
C GLU A 400 -5.65 -32.89 15.84
N LEU A 401 -5.66 -31.57 16.02
CA LEU A 401 -6.47 -30.91 17.07
C LEU A 401 -7.98 -31.10 16.87
N GLN A 402 -8.45 -31.31 15.63
CA GLN A 402 -9.87 -31.56 15.37
C GLN A 402 -10.37 -32.90 15.94
N ARG A 403 -9.47 -33.80 16.34
CA ARG A 403 -9.82 -35.10 16.96
C ARG A 403 -10.73 -34.96 18.19
N GLN A 404 -10.67 -33.83 18.89
CA GLN A 404 -11.48 -33.57 20.07
C GLN A 404 -12.96 -33.29 19.75
N ILE A 405 -13.30 -33.00 18.48
CA ILE A 405 -14.68 -32.76 18.06
C ILE A 405 -15.41 -34.10 18.00
N PRO A 406 -16.63 -34.21 18.57
CA PRO A 406 -17.38 -35.46 18.51
C PRO A 406 -17.73 -35.82 17.06
N PRO A 407 -17.76 -37.13 16.74
CA PRO A 407 -18.06 -37.58 15.38
C PRO A 407 -19.53 -37.30 15.02
N PRO A 408 -19.87 -37.22 13.71
CA PRO A 408 -21.23 -36.96 13.26
C PRO A 408 -22.23 -37.99 13.81
N PRO A 409 -23.33 -37.59 14.46
CA PRO A 409 -24.25 -38.54 15.10
C PRO A 409 -25.00 -39.44 14.11
N ASP A 410 -24.99 -39.08 12.82
CA ASP A 410 -25.60 -39.79 11.70
C ASP A 410 -24.65 -40.78 10.99
N GLY A 411 -23.38 -40.84 11.43
CA GLY A 411 -22.34 -41.66 10.79
C GLY A 411 -21.86 -41.10 9.45
N GLY A 412 -22.15 -39.83 9.12
CA GLY A 412 -21.71 -39.20 7.89
C GLY A 412 -20.19 -38.94 7.84
N VAL A 413 -19.70 -38.55 6.66
CA VAL A 413 -18.30 -38.11 6.49
C VAL A 413 -18.11 -36.75 7.18
N PRO A 414 -17.14 -36.59 8.09
CA PRO A 414 -16.84 -35.30 8.70
C PRO A 414 -16.41 -34.27 7.64
N LYS A 415 -16.96 -33.05 7.72
CA LYS A 415 -16.63 -31.94 6.80
C LYS A 415 -15.13 -31.65 6.72
N LEU A 416 -14.39 -31.89 7.82
CA LEU A 416 -12.94 -31.74 7.84
C LEU A 416 -12.27 -32.61 6.78
N ILE A 417 -12.70 -33.86 6.63
CA ILE A 417 -12.05 -34.81 5.73
C ILE A 417 -12.23 -34.36 4.29
N ILE A 418 -13.47 -34.02 3.91
CA ILE A 418 -13.80 -33.45 2.60
C ILE A 418 -12.95 -32.21 2.33
N PHE A 419 -12.89 -31.30 3.30
CA PHE A 419 -12.10 -30.08 3.15
C PHE A 419 -10.60 -30.36 2.96
N ILE A 420 -10.00 -31.24 3.76
CA ILE A 420 -8.56 -31.52 3.71
C ILE A 420 -8.18 -32.27 2.43
N THR A 421 -8.97 -33.24 1.99
CA THR A 421 -8.71 -33.96 0.73
C THR A 421 -8.79 -33.02 -0.47
N ASP A 422 -9.82 -32.17 -0.54
CA ASP A 422 -9.97 -31.16 -1.59
C ASP A 422 -8.83 -30.12 -1.54
N TYR A 423 -8.49 -29.66 -0.34
CA TYR A 423 -7.44 -28.66 -0.13
C TYR A 423 -6.06 -29.18 -0.53
N CYS A 424 -5.67 -30.38 -0.08
CA CYS A 424 -4.40 -31.01 -0.47
C CYS A 424 -4.34 -31.29 -1.97
N ASN A 425 -5.46 -31.67 -2.60
CA ASN A 425 -5.54 -31.80 -4.06
C ASN A 425 -5.34 -30.46 -4.78
N LYS A 426 -5.94 -29.37 -4.27
CA LYS A 426 -5.75 -28.02 -4.80
C LYS A 426 -4.29 -27.57 -4.66
N LEU A 427 -3.63 -27.85 -3.53
CA LEU A 427 -2.20 -27.57 -3.32
C LEU A 427 -1.29 -28.33 -4.28
N LEU A 428 -1.61 -29.59 -4.56
CA LEU A 428 -0.88 -30.41 -5.55
C LEU A 428 -1.21 -30.07 -7.01
N GLY A 429 -2.20 -29.19 -7.24
CA GLY A 429 -2.57 -28.70 -8.56
C GLY A 429 -1.41 -28.03 -9.31
N ASP A 430 -1.50 -27.96 -10.64
CA ASP A 430 -0.39 -27.45 -11.49
C ASP A 430 -0.08 -25.98 -11.24
N TYR A 431 -1.04 -25.25 -10.69
CA TYR A 431 -0.89 -23.84 -10.37
C TYR A 431 -0.23 -23.60 -9.00
N TYR A 432 -0.72 -24.23 -7.93
CA TYR A 432 -0.21 -23.98 -6.57
C TYR A 432 1.06 -24.75 -6.24
N LYS A 433 1.25 -25.96 -6.78
CA LYS A 433 2.42 -26.79 -6.46
C LYS A 433 3.74 -26.07 -6.76
N PRO A 434 3.99 -25.51 -7.96
CA PRO A 434 5.24 -24.82 -8.25
C PRO A 434 5.47 -23.60 -7.35
N MET A 435 4.41 -22.84 -7.03
CA MET A 435 4.49 -21.67 -6.16
C MET A 435 4.84 -22.07 -4.74
N LEU A 436 4.17 -23.09 -4.19
CA LEU A 436 4.46 -23.62 -2.87
C LEU A 436 5.89 -24.16 -2.78
N THR A 437 6.35 -24.93 -3.77
CA THR A 437 7.73 -25.42 -3.82
C THR A 437 8.73 -24.27 -3.80
N GLN A 438 8.52 -23.21 -4.60
CA GLN A 438 9.41 -22.04 -4.60
C GLN A 438 9.41 -21.32 -3.26
N VAL A 439 8.24 -21.12 -2.64
CA VAL A 439 8.11 -20.52 -1.30
C VAL A 439 8.92 -21.30 -0.27
N LEU A 440 8.77 -22.63 -0.23
CA LEU A 440 9.48 -23.49 0.74
C LEU A 440 10.99 -23.55 0.47
N VAL A 441 11.41 -23.54 -0.80
CA VAL A 441 12.83 -23.44 -1.17
C VAL A 441 13.44 -22.13 -0.64
N ILE A 442 12.74 -21.01 -0.83
CA ILE A 442 13.21 -19.70 -0.38
C ILE A 442 13.26 -19.63 1.15
N GLU A 443 12.21 -20.06 1.83
CA GLU A 443 12.14 -20.06 3.31
C GLU A 443 13.29 -20.86 3.93
N ARG A 444 13.54 -22.07 3.43
CA ARG A 444 14.67 -22.89 3.90
C ARG A 444 16.02 -22.29 3.55
N SER A 445 16.14 -21.65 2.38
CA SER A 445 17.38 -20.96 2.02
C SER A 445 17.73 -19.85 3.03
N TRP A 446 16.72 -19.15 3.57
CA TRP A 446 16.93 -18.14 4.63
C TRP A 446 17.41 -18.77 5.93
N LYS A 447 16.94 -19.98 6.23
CA LYS A 447 17.40 -20.80 7.36
C LYS A 447 18.72 -21.54 7.10
N ARG A 448 19.31 -21.41 5.90
CA ARG A 448 20.51 -22.12 5.43
C ARG A 448 20.34 -23.64 5.35
N GLU A 449 19.11 -24.08 5.08
CA GLU A 449 18.75 -25.48 4.90
C GLU A 449 18.49 -25.81 3.42
N ILE A 450 18.71 -27.07 3.04
CA ILE A 450 18.40 -27.55 1.68
C ILE A 450 16.96 -28.05 1.66
N PHE A 451 16.17 -27.55 0.72
CA PHE A 451 14.85 -28.07 0.46
C PHE A 451 14.92 -29.21 -0.57
N GLN A 452 14.25 -30.32 -0.26
CA GLN A 452 13.99 -31.42 -1.17
C GLN A 452 12.48 -31.50 -1.36
N GLU A 453 12.02 -31.69 -2.61
CA GLU A 453 10.59 -31.80 -2.92
C GLU A 453 9.91 -32.93 -2.12
N GLN A 454 10.67 -33.96 -1.74
CA GLN A 454 10.25 -35.03 -0.86
C GLN A 454 9.65 -34.53 0.46
N PHE A 455 10.13 -33.42 1.04
CA PHE A 455 9.58 -32.89 2.29
C PHE A 455 8.13 -32.40 2.15
N LEU A 456 7.76 -31.85 0.99
CA LEU A 456 6.38 -31.46 0.72
C LEU A 456 5.48 -32.70 0.68
N PHE A 457 5.95 -33.75 0.01
CA PHE A 457 5.23 -35.02 -0.07
C PHE A 457 5.11 -35.70 1.29
N ASP A 458 6.19 -35.75 2.06
CA ASP A 458 6.21 -36.34 3.40
C ASP A 458 5.22 -35.64 4.34
N GLU A 459 5.13 -34.31 4.26
CA GLU A 459 4.17 -33.52 5.04
C GLU A 459 2.72 -33.81 4.64
N LEU A 460 2.42 -33.87 3.34
CA LEU A 460 1.09 -34.24 2.86
C LEU A 460 0.71 -35.67 3.28
N LEU A 461 1.67 -36.61 3.25
CA LEU A 461 1.47 -37.96 3.78
C LEU A 461 1.22 -37.94 5.29
N ASN A 462 1.91 -37.10 6.06
CA ASN A 462 1.66 -36.93 7.49
C ASN A 462 0.27 -36.35 7.79
N ILE A 463 -0.19 -35.37 7.00
CA ILE A 463 -1.56 -34.84 7.09
C ILE A 463 -2.57 -35.97 6.84
N MET A 464 -2.35 -36.81 5.82
CA MET A 464 -3.23 -37.95 5.55
C MET A 464 -3.21 -39.01 6.65
N ARG A 465 -2.05 -39.28 7.26
CA ARG A 465 -1.95 -40.13 8.46
C ARG A 465 -2.72 -39.54 9.64
N ALA A 466 -2.66 -38.22 9.85
CA ALA A 466 -3.43 -37.54 10.89
C ALA A 466 -4.95 -37.68 10.64
N VAL A 467 -5.40 -37.57 9.39
CA VAL A 467 -6.80 -37.85 9.02
C VAL A 467 -7.21 -39.28 9.34
N GLN A 468 -6.38 -40.27 9.02
CA GLN A 468 -6.65 -41.68 9.34
C GLN A 468 -6.74 -41.92 10.85
N LEU A 469 -5.81 -41.37 11.63
CA LEU A 469 -5.82 -41.50 13.09
C LEU A 469 -7.05 -40.81 13.72
N ASN A 470 -7.51 -39.70 13.14
CA ASN A 470 -8.75 -39.06 13.55
C ASN A 470 -9.96 -39.94 13.27
N LEU A 471 -10.03 -40.58 12.10
CA LEU A 471 -11.09 -41.54 11.75
C LEU A 471 -11.17 -42.70 12.75
N GLU A 472 -10.04 -43.30 13.11
CA GLU A 472 -9.99 -44.39 14.09
C GLU A 472 -10.43 -43.94 15.49
N THR A 473 -10.08 -42.70 15.87
CA THR A 473 -10.49 -42.17 17.18
C THR A 473 -11.99 -41.87 17.20
N TRP A 474 -12.50 -41.28 16.12
CA TRP A 474 -13.92 -40.99 15.94
C TRP A 474 -14.78 -42.25 15.87
N SER A 475 -14.31 -43.32 15.22
CA SER A 475 -15.04 -44.58 15.17
C SER A 475 -15.24 -45.20 16.56
N LYS A 476 -14.23 -45.08 17.44
CA LYS A 476 -14.31 -45.52 18.85
C LYS A 476 -15.18 -44.63 19.73
N GLY A 477 -15.52 -43.42 19.27
CA GLY A 477 -16.38 -42.48 19.99
C GLY A 477 -17.87 -42.82 19.94
N TYR A 478 -18.30 -43.71 19.03
CA TYR A 478 -19.68 -44.15 18.95
C TYR A 478 -20.01 -45.18 20.05
N LYS A 479 -21.18 -45.01 20.69
CA LYS A 479 -21.71 -45.99 21.65
C LYS A 479 -22.21 -47.27 20.99
N ASP A 480 -22.45 -47.21 19.69
CA ASP A 480 -23.05 -48.28 18.91
C ASP A 480 -22.08 -48.74 17.82
N ASP A 481 -21.57 -49.96 17.97
CA ASP A 481 -20.60 -50.56 17.05
C ASP A 481 -21.13 -50.63 15.61
N THR A 482 -22.45 -50.81 15.45
CA THR A 482 -23.06 -50.86 14.11
C THR A 482 -23.09 -49.49 13.42
N LEU A 483 -23.23 -48.40 14.18
CA LEU A 483 -23.09 -47.03 13.67
C LEU A 483 -21.61 -46.70 13.38
N SER A 484 -20.69 -47.18 14.21
CA SER A 484 -19.24 -47.07 13.96
C SER A 484 -18.85 -47.73 12.63
N CYS A 485 -19.42 -48.89 12.31
CA CYS A 485 -19.21 -49.54 11.02
C CYS A 485 -19.74 -48.69 9.86
N VAL A 486 -20.95 -48.11 9.97
CA VAL A 486 -21.52 -47.23 8.93
C VAL A 486 -20.66 -45.98 8.71
N PHE A 487 -20.16 -45.39 9.80
CA PHE A 487 -19.20 -44.28 9.74
C PHE A 487 -17.93 -44.68 8.97
N LEU A 488 -17.30 -45.80 9.32
CA LEU A 488 -16.09 -46.25 8.63
C LEU A 488 -16.36 -46.61 7.16
N MET A 489 -17.50 -47.23 6.84
CA MET A 489 -17.92 -47.49 5.46
C MET A 489 -17.99 -46.20 4.64
N ASN A 490 -18.65 -45.17 5.18
CA ASN A 490 -18.78 -43.87 4.50
C ASN A 490 -17.43 -43.21 4.24
N ASN A 491 -16.57 -43.17 5.27
CA ASN A 491 -15.28 -42.50 5.18
C ASN A 491 -14.29 -43.25 4.27
N HIS A 492 -14.23 -44.58 4.35
CA HIS A 492 -13.39 -45.36 3.44
C HIS A 492 -13.88 -45.32 2.00
N CYS A 493 -15.19 -45.29 1.78
CA CYS A 493 -15.75 -45.09 0.45
C CYS A 493 -15.39 -43.70 -0.11
N HIS A 494 -15.49 -42.65 0.70
CA HIS A 494 -15.10 -41.29 0.32
C HIS A 494 -13.60 -41.22 -0.01
N LEU A 495 -12.73 -41.69 0.89
CA LEU A 495 -11.27 -41.71 0.66
C LEU A 495 -10.87 -42.49 -0.58
N TYR A 496 -11.55 -43.61 -0.88
CA TYR A 496 -11.28 -44.35 -2.11
C TYR A 496 -11.78 -43.61 -3.35
N LYS A 497 -13.07 -43.25 -3.40
CA LYS A 497 -13.69 -42.70 -4.61
C LYS A 497 -13.18 -41.30 -4.94
N ASP A 498 -13.05 -40.44 -3.94
CA ASP A 498 -12.77 -39.02 -4.18
C ASP A 498 -11.27 -38.76 -4.39
N LEU A 499 -10.40 -39.66 -3.92
CA LEU A 499 -8.96 -39.58 -4.19
C LEU A 499 -8.54 -40.34 -5.45
N LYS A 500 -9.31 -41.33 -5.91
CA LYS A 500 -8.97 -42.09 -7.11
C LYS A 500 -8.90 -41.17 -8.35
N GLY A 501 -7.76 -41.20 -9.04
CA GLY A 501 -7.52 -40.36 -10.22
C GLY A 501 -7.12 -38.91 -9.90
N THR A 502 -7.03 -38.53 -8.62
CA THR A 502 -6.51 -37.23 -8.19
C THR A 502 -5.01 -37.26 -7.97
N LYS A 503 -4.37 -36.09 -7.91
CA LYS A 503 -2.93 -35.99 -7.64
C LYS A 503 -2.55 -36.48 -6.24
N LEU A 504 -3.40 -36.22 -5.24
CA LEU A 504 -3.22 -36.77 -3.90
C LEU A 504 -3.35 -38.30 -3.89
N GLY A 505 -4.30 -38.86 -4.66
CA GLY A 505 -4.43 -40.32 -4.80
C GLY A 505 -3.20 -40.96 -5.45
N ILE A 506 -2.64 -40.33 -6.49
CA ILE A 506 -1.39 -40.79 -7.13
C ILE A 506 -0.24 -40.76 -6.11
N LEU A 507 -0.15 -39.72 -5.28
CA LEU A 507 0.87 -39.58 -4.25
C LEU A 507 0.76 -40.66 -3.16
N LEU A 508 -0.45 -40.99 -2.72
CA LEU A 508 -0.72 -42.02 -1.72
C LEU A 508 -0.49 -43.44 -2.27
N GLY A 509 -0.69 -43.61 -3.58
CA GLY A 509 -0.44 -44.85 -4.30
C GLY A 509 -1.62 -45.82 -4.30
N ASP A 510 -1.66 -46.67 -5.34
CA ASP A 510 -2.76 -47.61 -5.57
C ASP A 510 -2.96 -48.63 -4.44
N SER A 511 -1.89 -48.99 -3.72
CA SER A 511 -1.98 -49.91 -2.58
C SER A 511 -2.87 -49.32 -1.47
N TRP A 512 -2.62 -48.06 -1.11
CA TRP A 512 -3.35 -47.35 -0.07
C TRP A 512 -4.83 -47.16 -0.45
N LEU A 513 -5.11 -46.85 -1.73
CA LEU A 513 -6.48 -46.76 -2.23
C LEU A 513 -7.19 -48.12 -2.16
N ARG A 514 -6.54 -49.20 -2.59
CA ARG A 514 -7.11 -50.56 -2.51
C ARG A 514 -7.38 -51.00 -1.08
N GLU A 515 -6.53 -50.64 -0.13
CA GLU A 515 -6.77 -50.90 1.29
C GLU A 515 -8.08 -50.26 1.76
N HIS A 516 -8.34 -49.00 1.41
CA HIS A 516 -9.61 -48.36 1.75
C HIS A 516 -10.83 -48.99 1.06
N GLU A 517 -10.68 -49.48 -0.17
CA GLU A 517 -11.72 -50.28 -0.81
C GLU A 517 -12.01 -51.58 -0.05
N GLN A 518 -10.98 -52.28 0.42
CA GLN A 518 -11.12 -53.50 1.22
C GLN A 518 -11.74 -53.21 2.59
N TYR A 519 -11.31 -52.14 3.28
CA TYR A 519 -11.90 -51.73 4.56
C TYR A 519 -13.40 -51.40 4.42
N LYS A 520 -13.79 -50.71 3.35
CA LYS A 520 -15.21 -50.45 3.03
C LYS A 520 -16.01 -51.77 2.96
N GLU A 521 -15.50 -52.79 2.26
CA GLU A 521 -16.17 -54.08 2.14
C GLU A 521 -16.19 -54.86 3.46
N TYR A 522 -15.08 -54.83 4.20
CA TYR A 522 -14.95 -55.45 5.52
C TYR A 522 -15.99 -54.90 6.52
N TYR A 523 -16.08 -53.57 6.66
CA TYR A 523 -17.07 -52.95 7.55
C TYR A 523 -18.51 -53.15 7.07
N SER A 524 -18.74 -53.23 5.75
CA SER A 524 -20.04 -53.59 5.19
C SER A 524 -20.48 -54.99 5.62
N ALA A 525 -19.58 -55.97 5.62
CA ALA A 525 -19.88 -57.34 6.06
C ALA A 525 -20.16 -57.42 7.56
N ILE A 526 -19.37 -56.74 8.39
CA ILE A 526 -19.59 -56.66 9.84
C ILE A 526 -20.92 -55.98 10.15
N PHE A 527 -21.19 -54.84 9.51
CA PHE A 527 -22.45 -54.13 9.67
C PHE A 527 -23.64 -55.05 9.40
N LEU A 528 -23.65 -55.75 8.26
CA LEU A 528 -24.74 -56.68 7.90
C LEU A 528 -24.89 -57.81 8.90
N LYS A 529 -23.77 -58.41 9.33
CA LYS A 529 -23.73 -59.51 10.29
C LYS A 529 -24.29 -59.11 11.66
N GLU A 530 -23.88 -57.95 12.16
CA GLU A 530 -24.24 -57.51 13.52
C GLU A 530 -25.63 -56.88 13.60
N SER A 531 -26.15 -56.36 12.48
CA SER A 531 -27.50 -55.79 12.38
C SER A 531 -28.51 -56.77 11.79
N TRP A 532 -28.67 -56.79 10.47
CA TRP A 532 -29.79 -57.39 9.77
C TRP A 532 -29.74 -58.93 9.70
N ALA A 533 -28.55 -59.54 9.73
CA ALA A 533 -28.40 -61.00 9.59
C ALA A 533 -29.01 -61.81 10.74
N LYS A 534 -29.28 -61.18 11.90
CA LYS A 534 -29.89 -61.84 13.07
C LYS A 534 -31.41 -61.99 12.94
N LEU A 535 -32.07 -61.14 12.14
CA LEU A 535 -33.53 -61.10 12.01
C LEU A 535 -34.11 -62.35 11.31
N PRO A 536 -33.53 -62.86 10.21
CA PRO A 536 -34.00 -64.08 9.56
C PRO A 536 -34.08 -65.30 10.49
N ALA A 537 -33.18 -65.42 11.47
CA ALA A 537 -33.18 -66.53 12.43
C ALA A 537 -34.45 -66.57 13.32
N LEU A 538 -35.11 -65.42 13.54
CA LEU A 538 -36.38 -65.35 14.26
C LEU A 538 -37.53 -66.05 13.51
N LEU A 539 -37.38 -66.21 12.18
CA LEU A 539 -38.31 -66.88 11.28
C LEU A 539 -37.89 -68.33 10.99
N SER A 540 -37.25 -69.00 11.95
CA SER A 540 -36.87 -70.42 11.83
C SER A 540 -38.09 -71.31 11.56
N ARG A 541 -37.87 -72.41 10.83
CA ARG A 541 -38.86 -73.48 10.59
C ARG A 541 -38.82 -74.56 11.68
N GLU A 542 -37.80 -74.56 12.54
CA GLU A 542 -37.62 -75.56 13.60
C GLU A 542 -38.83 -75.55 14.55
N GLY A 543 -39.32 -76.72 14.96
CA GLY A 543 -40.52 -76.86 15.80
C GLY A 543 -41.87 -76.65 15.10
N LEU A 544 -41.90 -76.24 13.83
CA LEU A 544 -43.12 -76.21 12.99
C LEU A 544 -43.25 -77.45 12.08
N ILE A 545 -42.16 -78.19 11.88
CA ILE A 545 -42.07 -79.35 10.97
C ILE A 545 -42.64 -80.62 11.61
N LEU A 546 -42.58 -80.76 12.94
CA LEU A 546 -43.30 -81.79 13.70
C LEU A 546 -44.58 -81.18 14.26
N PHE A 547 -45.73 -81.41 13.62
CA PHE A 547 -47.05 -81.04 14.13
C PHE A 547 -47.48 -81.90 15.34
N SER A 548 -46.59 -82.14 16.31
CA SER A 548 -46.85 -82.99 17.48
C SER A 548 -47.92 -82.42 18.42
N GLY A 549 -48.29 -81.13 18.29
CA GLY A 549 -49.27 -80.45 19.13
C GLY A 549 -50.52 -79.88 18.41
N GLY A 550 -50.78 -80.21 17.14
CA GLY A 550 -51.96 -79.74 16.38
C GLY A 550 -51.90 -78.30 15.82
N ARG A 551 -52.90 -77.92 15.00
CA ARG A 551 -52.93 -76.62 14.27
C ARG A 551 -52.95 -75.37 15.16
N ALA A 552 -53.50 -75.46 16.37
CA ALA A 552 -53.55 -74.33 17.30
C ALA A 552 -52.15 -73.98 17.84
N THR A 553 -51.39 -74.98 18.28
CA THR A 553 -50.04 -74.83 18.82
C THR A 553 -49.06 -74.28 17.77
N ALA A 554 -49.16 -74.77 16.52
CA ALA A 554 -48.39 -74.24 15.40
C ALA A 554 -48.72 -72.76 15.11
N ARG A 555 -50.01 -72.39 15.17
CA ARG A 555 -50.49 -71.02 14.98
C ARG A 555 -49.93 -70.06 16.02
N ASP A 556 -49.94 -70.45 17.30
CA ASP A 556 -49.42 -69.60 18.38
C ASP A 556 -47.91 -69.40 18.29
N LEU A 557 -47.17 -70.45 17.88
CA LEU A 557 -45.73 -70.34 17.63
C LEU A 557 -45.42 -69.39 16.46
N VAL A 558 -46.18 -69.47 15.37
CA VAL A 558 -46.06 -68.54 14.22
C VAL A 558 -46.37 -67.10 14.66
N LYS A 559 -47.45 -66.87 15.41
CA LYS A 559 -47.79 -65.54 15.96
C LYS A 559 -46.66 -64.99 16.83
N LYS A 560 -46.05 -65.83 17.69
CA LYS A 560 -44.92 -65.44 18.55
C LYS A 560 -43.67 -65.06 17.74
N ARG A 561 -43.31 -65.85 16.72
CA ARG A 561 -42.16 -65.58 15.84
C ARG A 561 -42.35 -64.32 14.99
N LEU A 562 -43.51 -64.14 14.38
CA LEU A 562 -43.83 -62.94 13.61
C LEU A 562 -43.84 -61.68 14.48
N LYS A 563 -44.37 -61.77 15.71
CA LYS A 563 -44.32 -60.66 16.67
C LYS A 563 -42.87 -60.29 17.01
N ALA A 564 -42.05 -61.28 17.36
CA ALA A 564 -40.63 -61.05 17.66
C ALA A 564 -39.86 -60.45 16.48
N PHE A 565 -40.13 -60.94 15.26
CA PHE A 565 -39.55 -60.38 14.03
C PHE A 565 -39.99 -58.92 13.81
N ASN A 566 -41.29 -58.62 13.90
CA ASN A 566 -41.80 -57.27 13.69
C ASN A 566 -41.23 -56.29 14.73
N GLU A 567 -41.15 -56.69 16.00
CA GLU A 567 -40.55 -55.86 17.06
C GLU A 567 -39.05 -55.62 16.81
N ALA A 568 -38.29 -56.65 16.47
CA ALA A 568 -36.86 -56.53 16.16
C ALA A 568 -36.61 -55.67 14.90
N PHE A 569 -37.42 -55.86 13.85
CA PHE A 569 -37.38 -55.07 12.63
C PHE A 569 -37.68 -53.59 12.91
N ASP A 570 -38.74 -53.29 13.67
CA ASP A 570 -39.15 -51.92 13.97
C ASP A 570 -38.07 -51.16 14.76
N VAL A 571 -37.49 -51.83 15.76
CA VAL A 571 -36.38 -51.27 16.54
C VAL A 571 -35.19 -50.97 15.63
N MET A 572 -34.82 -51.91 14.75
CA MET A 572 -33.67 -51.74 13.86
C MET A 572 -33.91 -50.66 12.81
N TYR A 573 -35.06 -50.71 12.16
CA TYR A 573 -35.47 -49.73 11.16
C TYR A 573 -35.53 -48.32 11.76
N LYS A 574 -36.17 -48.15 12.91
CA LYS A 574 -36.23 -46.84 13.59
C LYS A 574 -34.84 -46.32 13.96
N LYS A 575 -33.96 -47.20 14.45
CA LYS A 575 -32.58 -46.87 14.80
C LYS A 575 -31.77 -46.41 13.58
N GLN A 576 -31.81 -47.17 12.50
CA GLN A 576 -30.97 -46.95 11.32
C GLN A 576 -31.55 -45.94 10.31
N SER A 577 -32.85 -45.63 10.39
CA SER A 577 -33.50 -44.62 9.55
C SER A 577 -32.96 -43.19 9.73
N ASN A 578 -32.19 -42.94 10.79
CA ASN A 578 -31.56 -41.65 11.06
C ASN A 578 -30.09 -41.58 10.60
N TRP A 579 -29.53 -42.69 10.13
CA TRP A 579 -28.15 -42.73 9.65
C TRP A 579 -28.10 -42.33 8.18
N ILE A 580 -26.93 -41.89 7.72
CA ILE A 580 -26.78 -41.36 6.37
C ILE A 580 -25.66 -42.10 5.65
N MET A 581 -25.88 -42.45 4.38
CA MET A 581 -24.83 -42.86 3.44
C MET A 581 -24.82 -41.87 2.28
N LEU A 582 -23.74 -41.08 2.18
CA LEU A 582 -23.60 -40.00 1.19
C LEU A 582 -23.46 -40.56 -0.23
N ASP A 583 -22.64 -41.60 -0.40
CA ASP A 583 -22.43 -42.24 -1.70
C ASP A 583 -23.65 -43.07 -2.10
N LYS A 584 -24.19 -42.77 -3.28
CA LYS A 584 -25.41 -43.40 -3.81
C LYS A 584 -25.21 -44.89 -4.07
N GLU A 585 -24.07 -45.27 -4.67
CA GLU A 585 -23.78 -46.66 -5.03
C GLU A 585 -23.56 -47.52 -3.78
N LEU A 586 -22.84 -47.01 -2.79
CA LEU A 586 -22.67 -47.66 -1.48
C LEU A 586 -24.02 -47.87 -0.80
N ARG A 587 -24.88 -46.85 -0.80
CA ARG A 587 -26.23 -46.93 -0.23
C ARG A 587 -27.06 -48.00 -0.94
N GLU A 588 -27.11 -47.98 -2.27
CA GLU A 588 -27.87 -48.93 -3.07
C GLU A 588 -27.38 -50.36 -2.86
N LYS A 589 -26.06 -50.59 -2.92
CA LYS A 589 -25.44 -51.90 -2.66
C LYS A 589 -25.76 -52.39 -1.25
N THR A 590 -25.67 -51.52 -0.23
CA THR A 590 -26.00 -51.89 1.15
C THR A 590 -27.48 -52.24 1.31
N CYS A 591 -28.39 -51.42 0.76
CA CYS A 591 -29.84 -51.68 0.82
C CYS A 591 -30.18 -53.00 0.11
N GLN A 592 -29.58 -53.27 -1.05
CA GLN A 592 -29.76 -54.53 -1.78
C GLN A 592 -29.31 -55.73 -0.95
N LEU A 593 -28.15 -55.65 -0.27
CA LEU A 593 -27.67 -56.73 0.60
C LEU A 593 -28.63 -56.99 1.78
N ILE A 594 -29.19 -55.93 2.38
CA ILE A 594 -30.20 -56.06 3.44
C ILE A 594 -31.47 -56.71 2.91
N ILE A 595 -31.94 -56.29 1.73
CA ILE A 595 -33.14 -56.84 1.07
C ILE A 595 -32.93 -58.33 0.77
N GLN A 596 -31.78 -58.70 0.21
CA GLN A 596 -31.44 -60.09 -0.09
C GLN A 596 -31.36 -60.97 1.17
N ALA A 597 -30.94 -60.41 2.31
CA ALA A 597 -30.89 -61.14 3.57
C ALA A 597 -32.28 -61.38 4.19
N ILE A 598 -33.21 -60.43 4.08
CA ILE A 598 -34.48 -60.44 4.83
C ILE A 598 -35.66 -60.88 3.97
N VAL A 599 -35.83 -60.29 2.80
CA VAL A 599 -37.06 -60.40 2.00
C VAL A 599 -37.34 -61.83 1.53
N PRO A 600 -36.35 -62.62 1.04
CA PRO A 600 -36.60 -64.00 0.66
C PRO A 600 -37.06 -64.90 1.82
N VAL A 601 -36.46 -64.73 3.00
CA VAL A 601 -36.81 -65.52 4.19
C VAL A 601 -38.21 -65.14 4.68
N TYR A 602 -38.52 -63.85 4.76
CA TYR A 602 -39.85 -63.37 5.13
C TYR A 602 -40.92 -63.82 4.13
N ARG A 603 -40.66 -63.69 2.82
CA ARG A 603 -41.56 -64.14 1.75
C ARG A 603 -41.87 -65.63 1.88
N SER A 604 -40.84 -66.47 2.05
CA SER A 604 -41.03 -67.90 2.21
C SER A 604 -41.80 -68.25 3.49
N TYR A 605 -41.55 -67.54 4.59
CA TYR A 605 -42.26 -67.76 5.85
C TYR A 605 -43.74 -67.38 5.74
N MET A 606 -44.05 -66.22 5.15
CA MET A 606 -45.43 -65.76 4.94
C MET A 606 -46.20 -66.64 3.96
N GLN A 607 -45.57 -67.15 2.90
CA GLN A 607 -46.24 -68.09 1.98
C GLN A 607 -46.64 -69.41 2.66
N ASN A 608 -45.80 -69.92 3.56
CA ASN A 608 -46.06 -71.21 4.23
C ASN A 608 -47.00 -71.09 5.43
N TYR A 609 -46.94 -69.98 6.18
CA TYR A 609 -47.62 -69.84 7.47
C TYR A 609 -48.56 -68.63 7.58
N GLY A 610 -48.54 -67.71 6.62
CA GLY A 610 -49.41 -66.52 6.58
C GLY A 610 -50.91 -66.83 6.66
N PRO A 611 -51.44 -67.82 5.92
CA PRO A 611 -52.86 -68.17 5.97
C PRO A 611 -53.36 -68.60 7.36
N LEU A 612 -52.47 -69.09 8.24
CA LEU A 612 -52.82 -69.49 9.61
C LEU A 612 -53.09 -68.28 10.53
N VAL A 613 -52.63 -67.10 10.13
CA VAL A 613 -52.65 -65.88 10.95
C VAL A 613 -53.61 -64.84 10.38
N GLU A 614 -53.84 -64.85 9.06
CA GLU A 614 -54.72 -63.92 8.34
C GLU A 614 -56.23 -64.21 8.54
N GLN A 615 -56.61 -65.43 8.93
CA GLN A 615 -58.01 -65.85 9.10
C GLN A 615 -58.80 -65.13 10.22
N GLU A 616 -58.14 -64.41 11.14
CA GLU A 616 -58.80 -63.72 12.27
C GLU A 616 -58.82 -62.18 12.16
N GLY A 617 -58.50 -61.59 11.01
CA GLY A 617 -58.60 -60.13 10.81
C GLY A 617 -57.66 -59.28 11.69
N ASN A 618 -56.67 -59.90 12.34
CA ASN A 618 -55.83 -59.25 13.35
C ASN A 618 -54.52 -58.74 12.72
N SER A 619 -54.50 -57.47 12.30
CA SER A 619 -53.38 -56.82 11.57
C SER A 619 -52.06 -56.74 12.34
N LYS A 620 -52.05 -57.13 13.62
CA LYS A 620 -50.90 -57.05 14.52
C LYS A 620 -49.75 -58.00 14.16
N TYR A 621 -50.04 -59.12 13.49
CA TYR A 621 -49.04 -60.17 13.21
C TYR A 621 -48.57 -60.18 11.74
N ALA A 622 -49.48 -59.93 10.79
CA ALA A 622 -49.16 -59.69 9.38
C ALA A 622 -49.02 -58.18 9.11
N LYS A 623 -48.13 -57.51 9.85
CA LYS A 623 -47.97 -56.04 9.84
C LYS A 623 -47.41 -55.51 8.51
N TYR A 624 -46.61 -56.30 7.83
CA TYR A 624 -45.89 -55.89 6.63
C TYR A 624 -46.20 -56.78 5.43
N THR A 625 -46.39 -56.18 4.27
CA THR A 625 -46.34 -56.89 3.00
C THR A 625 -44.89 -57.01 2.51
N VAL A 626 -44.62 -58.01 1.66
CA VAL A 626 -43.30 -58.19 1.04
C VAL A 626 -42.86 -56.91 0.30
N GLN A 627 -43.78 -56.30 -0.46
CA GLN A 627 -43.52 -55.05 -1.19
C GLN A 627 -43.28 -53.86 -0.25
N SER A 628 -44.02 -53.77 0.88
CA SER A 628 -43.79 -52.69 1.84
C SER A 628 -42.45 -52.82 2.56
N LEU A 629 -42.01 -54.04 2.91
CA LEU A 629 -40.69 -54.24 3.51
C LEU A 629 -39.58 -53.82 2.55
N GLU A 630 -39.68 -54.24 1.29
CA GLU A 630 -38.71 -53.88 0.26
C GLU A 630 -38.66 -52.36 0.05
N LYS A 631 -39.82 -51.69 0.01
CA LYS A 631 -39.89 -50.22 -0.10
C LYS A 631 -39.29 -49.52 1.13
N MET A 632 -39.58 -50.01 2.34
CA MET A 632 -39.01 -49.46 3.57
C MET A 632 -37.49 -49.60 3.57
N LEU A 633 -36.96 -50.79 3.29
CA LEU A 633 -35.52 -51.05 3.26
C LEU A 633 -34.79 -50.22 2.19
N ASN A 634 -35.39 -50.03 1.01
CA ASN A 634 -34.84 -49.15 -0.03
C ASN A 634 -34.82 -47.66 0.37
N SER A 635 -35.61 -47.25 1.37
CA SER A 635 -35.66 -45.86 1.85
C SER A 635 -34.68 -45.57 3.01
N LEU A 636 -33.87 -46.54 3.42
CA LEU A 636 -32.86 -46.36 4.47
C LEU A 636 -31.67 -45.51 3.98
N PHE A 637 -31.00 -44.87 4.94
CA PHE A 637 -29.74 -44.14 4.74
C PHE A 637 -29.79 -42.92 3.82
N VAL A 638 -30.99 -42.42 3.50
CA VAL A 638 -31.16 -41.25 2.63
C VAL A 638 -30.76 -39.97 3.37
N PRO A 639 -29.93 -39.08 2.78
CA PRO A 639 -29.56 -37.81 3.39
C PRO A 639 -30.80 -36.92 3.63
N LYS A 640 -30.95 -36.37 4.84
CA LYS A 640 -31.97 -35.36 5.14
C LYS A 640 -31.41 -33.95 4.86
N PRO A 641 -32.17 -33.04 4.22
CA PRO A 641 -31.69 -31.68 3.99
C PRO A 641 -31.67 -30.89 5.31
N THR A 642 -30.49 -30.53 5.81
CA THR A 642 -30.31 -29.67 7.00
C THR A 642 -29.54 -28.40 6.64
N ARG A 643 -30.02 -27.23 7.12
CA ARG A 643 -29.46 -25.89 6.85
C ARG A 643 -28.03 -25.73 7.40
N GLN A 644 -27.16 -25.16 6.57
CA GLN A 644 -25.72 -25.07 6.73
C GLN A 644 -25.30 -24.07 7.83
N GLY A 645 -24.57 -24.55 8.85
CA GLY A 645 -23.77 -23.71 9.75
C GLY A 645 -22.30 -23.66 9.29
N SER A 646 -21.78 -22.46 9.11
CA SER A 646 -20.41 -22.14 8.69
C SER A 646 -19.35 -22.65 9.68
N PHE A 647 -18.29 -23.26 9.16
CA PHE A 647 -17.11 -23.70 9.92
C PHE A 647 -16.41 -22.47 10.54
N LYS A 648 -16.23 -22.45 11.88
CA LYS A 648 -15.30 -21.52 12.55
C LYS A 648 -14.19 -22.35 13.18
N VAL A 649 -13.00 -22.27 12.62
CA VAL A 649 -11.78 -22.84 13.21
C VAL A 649 -11.54 -22.14 14.55
N ARG A 650 -11.47 -22.90 15.64
CA ARG A 650 -11.22 -22.36 16.98
C ARG A 650 -9.71 -22.28 17.20
N VAL A 651 -9.18 -21.06 17.18
CA VAL A 651 -7.77 -20.78 17.49
C VAL A 651 -7.50 -21.09 18.97
N PRO A 652 -6.41 -21.79 19.33
CA PRO A 652 -5.99 -21.91 20.71
C PRO A 652 -5.47 -20.55 21.19
N SER A 653 -6.15 -19.93 22.15
CA SER A 653 -5.67 -18.72 22.82
C SER A 653 -4.44 -19.05 23.67
N GLY A 654 -3.25 -18.68 23.19
CA GLY A 654 -2.03 -18.69 23.97
C GLY A 654 -2.06 -17.62 25.06
N LYS A 655 -2.56 -17.98 26.25
CA LYS A 655 -2.22 -17.25 27.49
C LYS A 655 -1.07 -17.99 28.16
N PHE A 656 0.13 -17.42 28.03
CA PHE A 656 1.22 -17.74 28.92
C PHE A 656 0.83 -17.28 30.33
N ASN A 657 0.59 -18.25 31.22
CA ASN A 657 0.51 -17.99 32.65
C ASN A 657 1.94 -17.74 33.15
N ASN A 658 2.24 -16.50 33.53
CA ASN A 658 3.24 -16.24 34.56
C ASN A 658 2.59 -16.58 35.91
N SER A 659 2.96 -17.72 36.46
CA SER A 659 2.68 -18.09 37.84
C SER A 659 3.60 -17.29 38.76
N VAL A 660 3.07 -16.32 39.50
CA VAL A 660 3.60 -15.96 40.83
C VAL A 660 2.43 -15.61 41.75
N ALA A 661 2.28 -16.45 42.78
CA ALA A 661 1.68 -16.22 44.10
C ALA A 661 0.20 -15.81 44.20
N ASP A 662 -0.61 -16.81 44.60
CA ASP A 662 -1.72 -16.64 45.55
C ASP A 662 -1.30 -15.78 46.76
N GLN A 663 -2.11 -14.80 47.11
CA GLN A 663 -2.60 -14.64 48.48
C GLN A 663 -3.74 -13.61 48.57
N ASN A 664 -4.85 -14.09 49.15
CA ASN A 664 -5.81 -13.38 49.98
C ASN A 664 -7.07 -12.74 49.36
N GLN A 665 -8.16 -13.45 49.67
CA GLN A 665 -9.39 -12.95 50.28
C GLN A 665 -10.38 -12.18 49.40
N THR A 666 -11.39 -12.94 48.97
CA THR A 666 -12.80 -12.55 49.02
C THR A 666 -13.15 -11.72 50.25
N ALA A 667 -13.65 -10.51 50.03
CA ALA A 667 -14.70 -9.91 50.85
C ALA A 667 -15.41 -8.76 50.09
N ILE A 668 -16.72 -8.97 49.85
CA ILE A 668 -17.79 -8.03 50.22
C ILE A 668 -18.08 -6.83 49.28
N VAL A 669 -19.30 -6.89 48.69
CA VAL A 669 -20.26 -5.79 48.40
C VAL A 669 -19.87 -4.91 47.19
N LYS A 670 -20.67 -4.83 46.12
CA LYS A 670 -22.12 -4.53 46.05
C LYS A 670 -22.69 -4.99 44.70
#